data_AF-A0AAV5I8F3-F1
#
_entry.id   AF-A0AAV5I8F3-F1
#
_cell.length_a   1.000
_cell.length_b   1.000
_cell.length_c   1.000
_cell.angle_alpha   90.00
_cell.angle_beta   90.00
_cell.angle_gamma   90.00
#
_symmetry.space_group_name_H-M   'P 1'
#
loop_
_entity.id
_entity.type
_entity.pdbx_description
1 polymer ?
#
loop_
_entity_poly.entity_id
_entity_poly.type
_entity_poly.pdbx_seq_one_letter_code
_entity_poly.pdbx_strand_id
1 'polypeptide(L)'
;MELDSLLQRYRRDRTKLLEFLLSSGLVKEIRTSSGPTASVSDLDVDSISADYILQCLKSGGIVDVHEATKSHYAESAYPIMVQSKFRDSYYLTSDPGSAGSPPRRVPPPIHVSQTANHASSSSSQKDPLNAKNKISEDNFAFTHKASRGVPLKPVENAGIPLLRLPSLRTGLSDDDLRESAYELLLASMSYSGVEVYSVEDRKKEKSSKILSGLRSKRDKTHLQSPSSERHSELTDTIRVQMQISEALDQCIRRNMVQLAARRTCGQIDLPQISLELLIGIFKSDFLNEKYYVQWKRRQANILEEFLCFSAQLMTIDRRTTRSCLAKSKDWLSNIQANILEEFLCFSAQLMTIDRRTTRSCLAKIKDTKEWDDNMSPSQRIEVLSSIRQVASKLSSLPGQFGIPRETQYWTAAYHLNIRLYEKLLYGLFDILDEGQLIEEADAIFSLIKLTWSTLGITKKMHNALYGWVLFQQFVSTEEGMLLEHAIRELQCALSPLEVDEKEEQYMNSLVCLREFKGGERKLNLVQGISLSVGTWCDIKLQNYHLHFSQKSSNFGRVMALASLVGILGSGDCAEAKLNKMNALDDRANRKIKKYVKRSIEAALRRVTDTILEYKVERAHPLALLANELTLLAEKELNVFFPVLRQWCPESVRISAKLLHQFYGEKLVPFLGGVSSLSEDVRSVFPAAYMLDHTLSQLYTSSLEDSTLRHSVSQDLGHYQIEKALGPILLDWLIGQHAHIMEWTGRALDIEDWEPLSFHQKQAASIIEVFRIIEETVDQSFGLKLPVDITHLQALLSIVYHSLDGYLQRMLNELVEKNHLYPLAPPLTRYGETIIPMIKKRLNECKALDDNVLKKLNELTVPRLCIKLNTVQFIQKQLGLLEDGIRSSWANVTPSLNKKCYGEEPEESLESGSLTQNEAVDELFDTTFNSIRDTIGNVTKKISDLIGTRVVFWDLRDTFLFLLYRGSVESARLDCFLSHIDTVLDHICSLVDDAVRDLVVLSIFKASLEGFVWVLLNGGPSRAFSDSDVIMMEEDLNILKEFFIAEGEGLPRSLVEREAKFAVQILSLFSLQSESIVQMLMSASEHISVGSDLHNHGRLQLEDAQTLVRVLCHKKDGEASKFLKRQYQLPMSSEYDDSPSSDSTLRSTLTSDLLKGGTSFQWSKKSQSSFKSFKKKLQEATSEIRNMAI
;
A
#
# COMPACT_ATOMS: atom_id res chain seq x y z
N MET A 1 -32.93 -18.79 -53.10
CA MET A 1 -32.43 -18.00 -54.24
C MET A 1 -31.61 -16.77 -53.82
N GLU A 2 -31.67 -16.28 -52.58
CA GLU A 2 -30.89 -15.09 -52.14
C GLU A 2 -29.41 -15.37 -51.78
N LEU A 3 -29.07 -16.60 -51.37
CA LEU A 3 -27.71 -16.95 -50.94
C LEU A 3 -26.68 -16.90 -52.08
N ASP A 4 -27.07 -17.32 -53.29
CA ASP A 4 -26.20 -17.25 -54.48
C ASP A 4 -25.92 -15.80 -54.91
N SER A 5 -26.84 -14.86 -54.63
CA SER A 5 -26.66 -13.45 -55.00
C SER A 5 -25.63 -12.74 -54.13
N LEU A 6 -25.54 -13.09 -52.85
CA LEU A 6 -24.59 -12.52 -51.88
C LEU A 6 -23.17 -13.02 -52.13
N LEU A 7 -23.01 -14.32 -52.40
CA LEU A 7 -21.72 -14.91 -52.75
C LEU A 7 -21.19 -14.35 -54.07
N GLN A 8 -22.05 -14.18 -55.08
CA GLN A 8 -21.66 -13.53 -56.33
C GLN A 8 -21.34 -12.03 -56.15
N ARG A 9 -22.01 -11.33 -55.23
CA ARG A 9 -21.74 -9.93 -54.93
C ARG A 9 -20.44 -9.76 -54.15
N TYR A 10 -20.19 -10.59 -53.15
CA TYR A 10 -18.93 -10.65 -52.42
C TYR A 10 -17.75 -10.95 -53.36
N ARG A 11 -17.89 -11.96 -54.23
CA ARG A 11 -16.86 -12.25 -55.25
C ARG A 11 -16.58 -11.03 -56.11
N ARG A 12 -17.63 -10.41 -56.67
CA ARG A 12 -17.51 -9.20 -57.51
C ARG A 12 -16.84 -8.03 -56.81
N ASP A 13 -17.22 -7.73 -55.58
CA ASP A 13 -16.69 -6.59 -54.83
C ASP A 13 -15.23 -6.84 -54.40
N ARG A 14 -14.89 -8.10 -54.08
CA ARG A 14 -13.51 -8.53 -53.82
C ARG A 14 -12.64 -8.45 -55.07
N THR A 15 -13.10 -8.94 -56.22
CA THR A 15 -12.37 -8.87 -57.50
C THR A 15 -12.10 -7.41 -57.87
N LYS A 16 -13.08 -6.51 -57.72
CA LYS A 16 -12.91 -5.06 -57.94
C LYS A 16 -11.87 -4.43 -57.00
N LEU A 17 -11.86 -4.83 -55.73
CA LEU A 17 -10.87 -4.35 -54.77
C LEU A 17 -9.47 -4.81 -55.16
N LEU A 18 -9.31 -6.08 -55.53
CA LEU A 18 -8.03 -6.63 -55.97
C LEU A 18 -7.54 -5.99 -57.28
N GLU A 19 -8.42 -5.80 -58.26
CA GLU A 19 -8.13 -5.05 -59.48
C GLU A 19 -7.68 -3.62 -59.16
N PHE A 20 -8.35 -2.93 -58.24
CA PHE A 20 -7.95 -1.60 -57.79
C PHE A 20 -6.58 -1.60 -57.13
N LEU A 21 -6.31 -2.54 -56.20
CA LEU A 21 -5.05 -2.60 -55.48
C LEU A 21 -3.88 -2.94 -56.42
N LEU A 22 -4.06 -3.88 -57.35
CA LEU A 22 -3.04 -4.28 -58.32
C LEU A 22 -2.82 -3.20 -59.41
N SER A 23 -3.84 -2.39 -59.74
CA SER A 23 -3.73 -1.27 -60.70
C SER A 23 -3.31 0.06 -60.08
N SER A 24 -3.30 0.18 -58.75
CA SER A 24 -3.03 1.44 -58.01
C SER A 24 -1.58 1.95 -58.11
N GLY A 25 -0.67 1.19 -58.75
CA GLY A 25 0.76 1.52 -58.82
C GLY A 25 1.49 1.43 -57.48
N LEU A 26 0.82 0.98 -56.41
CA LEU A 26 1.38 0.82 -55.07
C LEU A 26 2.17 -0.48 -54.90
N VAL A 27 1.97 -1.45 -55.81
CA VAL A 27 2.77 -2.68 -55.90
C VAL A 27 3.98 -2.39 -56.80
N LYS A 28 5.18 -2.56 -56.25
CA LYS A 28 6.46 -2.29 -56.92
C LYS A 28 6.90 -3.43 -57.85
N GLU A 29 6.63 -4.68 -57.47
CA GLU A 29 7.05 -5.87 -58.23
C GLU A 29 6.10 -7.04 -57.94
N ILE A 30 5.66 -7.77 -58.98
CA ILE A 30 4.87 -9.00 -58.84
C ILE A 30 5.75 -10.18 -59.27
N ARG A 31 5.89 -11.20 -58.41
CA ARG A 31 6.65 -12.42 -58.69
C ARG A 31 5.73 -13.60 -58.92
N THR A 32 5.94 -14.30 -60.02
CA THR A 32 5.30 -15.59 -60.31
C THR A 32 6.35 -16.71 -60.22
N SER A 33 5.90 -17.96 -60.23
CA SER A 33 6.79 -19.14 -60.28
C SER A 33 7.74 -19.17 -61.48
N SER A 34 7.53 -18.31 -62.48
CA SER A 34 8.35 -18.16 -63.69
C SER A 34 9.30 -16.96 -63.68
N GLY A 35 9.24 -16.10 -62.65
CA GLY A 35 10.02 -14.86 -62.53
C GLY A 35 9.17 -13.60 -62.32
N PRO A 36 9.81 -12.41 -62.21
CA PRO A 36 9.09 -11.14 -62.04
C PRO A 36 8.35 -10.72 -63.31
N THR A 37 7.07 -10.36 -63.16
CA THR A 37 6.19 -9.94 -64.26
C THR A 37 5.62 -8.54 -64.00
N ALA A 38 5.55 -7.72 -65.05
CA ALA A 38 5.04 -6.33 -64.98
C ALA A 38 3.58 -6.19 -65.43
N SER A 39 2.93 -7.28 -65.88
CA SER A 39 1.55 -7.27 -66.37
C SER A 39 0.61 -7.99 -65.41
N VAL A 40 -0.44 -7.29 -64.97
CA VAL A 40 -1.51 -7.79 -64.09
C VAL A 40 -2.54 -8.63 -64.86
N SER A 41 -2.53 -8.59 -66.21
CA SER A 41 -3.55 -9.21 -67.07
C SER A 41 -3.57 -10.74 -67.05
N ASP A 42 -2.48 -11.39 -66.62
CA ASP A 42 -2.31 -12.85 -66.69
C ASP A 42 -2.54 -13.53 -65.33
N LEU A 43 -3.02 -12.79 -64.31
CA LEU A 43 -3.25 -13.30 -62.96
C LEU A 43 -4.72 -13.72 -62.77
N ASP A 44 -4.92 -14.92 -62.23
CA ASP A 44 -6.24 -15.35 -61.78
C ASP A 44 -6.60 -14.66 -60.45
N VAL A 45 -7.22 -13.49 -60.55
CA VAL A 45 -7.58 -12.64 -59.40
C VAL A 45 -8.52 -13.35 -58.42
N ASP A 46 -9.29 -14.33 -58.91
CA ASP A 46 -10.22 -15.08 -58.06
C ASP A 46 -9.53 -16.07 -57.13
N SER A 47 -8.28 -16.46 -57.39
CA SER A 47 -7.51 -17.37 -56.54
C SER A 47 -6.50 -16.66 -55.62
N ILE A 48 -6.56 -15.33 -55.48
CA ILE A 48 -5.57 -14.52 -54.73
C ILE A 48 -6.17 -13.93 -53.44
N SER A 49 -5.40 -13.89 -52.35
CA SER A 49 -5.83 -13.29 -51.07
C SER A 49 -5.69 -11.77 -51.08
N ALA A 50 -6.77 -11.06 -50.74
CA ALA A 50 -6.76 -9.61 -50.61
C ALA A 50 -6.01 -9.13 -49.35
N ASP A 51 -6.09 -9.90 -48.26
CA ASP A 51 -5.42 -9.56 -47.01
C ASP A 51 -3.90 -9.71 -47.14
N TYR A 52 -3.43 -10.75 -47.84
CA TYR A 52 -2.01 -10.91 -48.14
C TYR A 52 -1.46 -9.76 -48.98
N ILE A 53 -2.20 -9.31 -50.01
CA ILE A 53 -1.79 -8.16 -50.84
C ILE A 53 -1.72 -6.87 -50.00
N LEU A 54 -2.72 -6.62 -49.14
CA LEU A 54 -2.71 -5.46 -48.24
C LEU A 54 -1.52 -5.50 -47.26
N GLN A 55 -1.15 -6.68 -46.77
CA GLN A 55 0.02 -6.86 -45.91
C GLN A 55 1.33 -6.60 -46.66
N CYS A 56 1.44 -7.04 -47.92
CA CYS A 56 2.59 -6.75 -48.78
C CYS A 56 2.70 -5.25 -49.09
N LEU A 57 1.56 -4.56 -49.29
CA LEU A 57 1.52 -3.11 -49.47
C LEU A 57 1.99 -2.34 -48.22
N LYS A 58 1.64 -2.81 -47.01
CA LYS A 58 2.16 -2.23 -45.76
C LYS A 58 3.67 -2.44 -45.57
N SER A 59 4.23 -3.53 -46.09
CA SER A 59 5.61 -3.97 -45.80
C SER A 59 6.65 -3.68 -46.88
N GLY A 60 6.27 -3.22 -48.08
CA GLY A 60 7.24 -2.75 -49.08
C GLY A 60 6.94 -3.02 -50.56
N GLY A 61 5.75 -3.53 -50.90
CA GLY A 61 5.21 -3.54 -52.26
C GLY A 61 5.69 -4.65 -53.19
N ILE A 62 6.34 -5.72 -52.71
CA ILE A 62 6.62 -6.91 -53.53
C ILE A 62 5.56 -7.96 -53.23
N VAL A 63 4.85 -8.45 -54.25
CA VAL A 63 3.77 -9.44 -54.11
C VAL A 63 4.20 -10.75 -54.77
N ASP A 64 4.29 -11.82 -53.98
CA ASP A 64 4.48 -13.19 -54.50
C ASP A 64 3.11 -13.83 -54.73
N VAL A 65 2.81 -14.15 -55.99
CA VAL A 65 1.52 -14.71 -56.39
C VAL A 65 1.31 -16.10 -55.82
N HIS A 66 2.37 -16.91 -55.69
CA HIS A 66 2.22 -18.29 -55.19
C HIS A 66 1.83 -18.29 -53.71
N GLU A 67 2.45 -17.43 -52.90
CA GLU A 67 2.11 -17.30 -51.48
C GLU A 67 0.73 -16.63 -51.29
N ALA A 68 0.38 -15.67 -52.15
CA ALA A 68 -0.94 -15.04 -52.14
C ALA A 68 -2.07 -16.04 -52.44
N THR A 69 -1.85 -16.96 -53.39
CA THR A 69 -2.79 -18.02 -53.74
C THR A 69 -2.90 -19.08 -52.64
N LYS A 70 -1.77 -19.46 -52.05
CA LYS A 70 -1.75 -20.38 -50.90
C LYS A 70 -2.49 -19.80 -49.70
N SER A 71 -2.30 -18.50 -49.40
CA SER A 71 -3.04 -17.80 -48.34
C SER A 71 -4.54 -17.79 -48.63
N HIS A 72 -4.95 -17.57 -49.88
CA HIS A 72 -6.36 -17.59 -50.26
C HIS A 72 -7.02 -18.95 -49.99
N TYR A 73 -6.36 -20.04 -50.39
CA TYR A 73 -6.89 -21.37 -50.13
C TYR A 73 -6.87 -21.74 -48.65
N ALA A 74 -5.84 -21.30 -47.90
CA ALA A 74 -5.78 -21.49 -46.45
C ALA A 74 -6.90 -20.75 -45.71
N GLU A 75 -7.18 -19.49 -46.09
CA GLU A 75 -8.29 -18.68 -45.57
C GLU A 75 -9.66 -19.28 -45.93
N SER A 76 -9.78 -19.87 -47.12
CA SER A 76 -11.01 -20.55 -47.57
C SER A 76 -11.29 -21.86 -46.81
N ALA A 77 -10.23 -22.58 -46.42
CA ALA A 77 -10.33 -23.84 -45.68
C ALA A 77 -10.56 -23.62 -44.16
N TYR A 78 -10.07 -22.50 -43.62
CA TYR A 78 -10.20 -22.12 -42.21
C TYR A 78 -10.71 -20.67 -42.09
N PRO A 79 -12.03 -20.43 -42.26
CA PRO A 79 -12.57 -19.08 -42.16
C PRO A 79 -12.31 -18.51 -40.76
N ILE A 80 -11.67 -17.34 -40.72
CA ILE A 80 -11.33 -16.64 -39.47
C ILE A 80 -12.63 -16.30 -38.74
N MET A 81 -12.93 -17.03 -37.67
CA MET A 81 -14.03 -16.70 -36.77
C MET A 81 -13.67 -15.45 -35.95
N VAL A 82 -14.70 -14.66 -35.62
CA VAL A 82 -14.80 -13.28 -35.08
C VAL A 82 -13.92 -12.93 -33.85
N GLN A 83 -12.95 -13.73 -33.44
CA GLN A 83 -12.15 -13.54 -32.23
C GLN A 83 -10.63 -13.66 -32.45
N SER A 84 -10.10 -13.02 -33.49
CA SER A 84 -8.64 -12.79 -33.62
C SER A 84 -8.22 -11.52 -32.87
N LYS A 85 -7.17 -11.61 -32.05
CA LYS A 85 -6.64 -10.51 -31.20
C LYS A 85 -5.97 -9.36 -31.98
N PHE A 86 -5.80 -9.47 -33.30
CA PHE A 86 -5.23 -8.41 -34.13
C PHE A 86 -6.34 -7.62 -34.83
N ARG A 87 -6.53 -6.36 -34.43
CA ARG A 87 -7.55 -5.40 -34.89
C ARG A 87 -7.39 -4.90 -36.34
N ASP A 88 -6.78 -5.70 -37.21
CA ASP A 88 -6.37 -5.30 -38.57
C ASP A 88 -7.06 -6.13 -39.67
N SER A 89 -8.23 -6.72 -39.40
CA SER A 89 -9.06 -7.41 -40.41
C SER A 89 -10.30 -6.58 -40.76
N TYR A 90 -10.48 -6.27 -42.05
CA TYR A 90 -11.62 -5.50 -42.55
C TYR A 90 -12.72 -6.45 -43.04
N TYR A 91 -13.83 -6.50 -42.33
CA TYR A 91 -15.03 -7.17 -42.81
C TYR A 91 -15.87 -6.17 -43.62
N LEU A 92 -16.24 -6.52 -44.85
CA LEU A 92 -17.30 -5.82 -45.58
C LEU A 92 -18.65 -6.17 -44.92
N THR A 93 -19.01 -5.41 -43.87
CA THR A 93 -20.29 -5.52 -43.17
C THR A 93 -21.43 -5.24 -44.15
N SER A 94 -22.08 -6.32 -44.58
CA SER A 94 -23.21 -6.29 -45.51
C SER A 94 -24.54 -6.24 -44.76
N ASP A 95 -24.68 -5.34 -43.78
CA ASP A 95 -25.98 -5.04 -43.19
C ASP A 95 -26.28 -3.53 -43.35
N PRO A 96 -27.03 -3.14 -44.40
CA PRO A 96 -27.31 -1.74 -44.69
C PRO A 96 -28.25 -1.08 -43.66
N GLY A 97 -28.83 -1.83 -42.73
CA GLY A 97 -29.74 -1.31 -41.70
C GLY A 97 -29.06 -0.77 -40.44
N SER A 98 -27.79 -1.13 -40.19
CA SER A 98 -27.09 -0.86 -38.92
C SER A 98 -25.94 0.15 -39.05
N ALA A 99 -25.47 0.43 -40.26
CA ALA A 99 -24.55 1.54 -40.53
C ALA A 99 -25.35 2.83 -40.77
N GLY A 100 -25.36 3.73 -39.79
CA GLY A 100 -25.85 5.10 -39.99
C GLY A 100 -25.11 5.80 -41.14
N SER A 101 -25.72 6.82 -41.75
CA SER A 101 -25.04 7.63 -42.75
C SER A 101 -23.78 8.28 -42.15
N PRO A 102 -22.63 8.29 -42.83
CA PRO A 102 -21.46 9.03 -42.37
C PRO A 102 -21.79 10.53 -42.24
N PRO A 103 -21.11 11.28 -41.35
CA PRO A 103 -21.35 12.71 -41.18
C PRO A 103 -21.21 13.43 -42.54
N ARG A 104 -22.27 14.12 -42.96
CA ARG A 104 -22.36 14.75 -44.30
C ARG A 104 -21.87 16.20 -44.33
N ARG A 105 -21.30 16.70 -43.22
CA ARG A 105 -20.76 18.07 -43.12
C ARG A 105 -19.27 18.04 -42.76
N VAL A 106 -18.52 18.93 -43.41
CA VAL A 106 -17.14 19.27 -43.06
C VAL A 106 -17.19 20.15 -41.79
N PRO A 107 -16.27 19.99 -40.81
CA PRO A 107 -16.22 20.87 -39.64
C PRO A 107 -16.07 22.34 -40.07
N PRO A 108 -16.66 23.30 -39.31
CA PRO A 108 -16.64 24.71 -39.68
C PRO A 108 -15.20 25.26 -39.75
N PRO A 109 -14.90 26.19 -40.68
CA PRO A 109 -13.59 26.80 -40.78
C PRO A 109 -13.34 27.71 -39.57
N ILE A 110 -12.19 27.52 -38.92
CA ILE A 110 -11.68 28.41 -37.87
C ILE A 110 -11.30 29.74 -38.52
N HIS A 111 -12.14 30.76 -38.39
CA HIS A 111 -11.77 32.13 -38.73
C HIS A 111 -10.95 32.72 -37.58
N VAL A 112 -9.62 32.68 -37.72
CA VAL A 112 -8.71 33.50 -36.93
C VAL A 112 -8.73 34.91 -37.53
N SER A 113 -9.54 35.81 -36.98
CA SER A 113 -9.35 37.24 -37.17
C SER A 113 -8.49 37.77 -36.03
N GLN A 114 -7.21 37.95 -36.33
CA GLN A 114 -6.31 38.79 -35.53
C GLN A 114 -6.79 40.24 -35.63
N THR A 115 -7.18 40.83 -34.50
CA THR A 115 -7.07 42.27 -34.30
C THR A 115 -6.57 42.54 -32.89
N ALA A 116 -5.32 42.98 -32.82
CA ALA A 116 -4.74 43.65 -31.67
C ALA A 116 -5.40 45.02 -31.51
N ASN A 117 -5.86 45.34 -30.29
CA ASN A 117 -5.41 46.51 -29.53
C ASN A 117 -6.36 46.87 -28.38
N HIS A 118 -5.75 46.99 -27.20
CA HIS A 118 -6.11 47.80 -26.04
C HIS A 118 -7.44 47.51 -25.33
N ALA A 119 -7.60 47.72 -24.03
CA ALA A 119 -6.73 47.80 -22.86
C ALA A 119 -7.72 48.02 -21.70
N SER A 120 -7.43 47.39 -20.57
CA SER A 120 -7.73 47.84 -19.20
C SER A 120 -9.16 48.26 -18.84
N SER A 121 -9.75 47.57 -17.86
CA SER A 121 -9.89 48.03 -16.46
C SER A 121 -10.95 47.15 -15.79
N SER A 122 -10.60 46.22 -14.90
CA SER A 122 -10.02 46.33 -13.55
C SER A 122 -11.07 46.52 -12.44
N SER A 123 -10.93 45.64 -11.45
CA SER A 123 -11.31 45.76 -10.03
C SER A 123 -12.80 45.60 -9.73
N SER A 124 -13.20 44.90 -8.68
CA SER A 124 -12.59 44.78 -7.34
C SER A 124 -12.85 43.38 -6.77
N GLN A 125 -11.85 42.55 -6.42
CA GLN A 125 -10.99 42.63 -5.23
C GLN A 125 -11.73 42.99 -3.93
N LYS A 126 -11.92 42.02 -3.02
CA LYS A 126 -11.01 41.75 -1.88
C LYS A 126 -11.48 40.45 -1.18
N ASP A 127 -10.71 39.36 -1.06
CA ASP A 127 -9.42 39.13 -0.37
C ASP A 127 -9.45 39.38 1.17
N PRO A 128 -8.58 38.74 1.99
CA PRO A 128 -8.43 37.30 2.28
C PRO A 128 -7.93 37.08 3.74
N LEU A 129 -7.15 36.00 3.98
CA LEU A 129 -6.20 35.68 5.08
C LEU A 129 -6.70 34.53 5.99
N ASN A 130 -5.92 33.49 6.30
CA ASN A 130 -4.46 33.35 6.35
C ASN A 130 -4.09 31.85 6.29
N ALA A 131 -3.14 31.43 5.44
CA ALA A 131 -1.72 31.16 5.74
C ALA A 131 -1.41 29.68 6.02
N LYS A 132 -0.66 28.99 5.11
CA LYS A 132 0.82 28.84 5.04
C LYS A 132 1.22 27.47 5.64
N ASN A 133 2.07 26.62 5.08
CA ASN A 133 3.33 26.76 4.33
C ASN A 133 3.59 25.44 3.53
N LYS A 134 4.09 25.44 2.27
CA LYS A 134 5.52 25.53 1.81
C LYS A 134 6.28 24.18 2.04
N ILE A 135 6.87 23.46 1.06
CA ILE A 135 8.09 23.71 0.22
C ILE A 135 8.26 22.49 -0.75
N SER A 136 8.33 22.70 -2.08
CA SER A 136 9.46 22.63 -3.07
C SER A 136 9.83 21.23 -3.61
N GLU A 137 9.70 21.02 -4.94
CA GLU A 137 10.76 20.95 -6.00
C GLU A 137 11.45 19.57 -6.02
N ASP A 138 11.54 18.82 -7.13
CA ASP A 138 12.15 19.26 -8.38
C ASP A 138 11.81 18.38 -9.63
N ASN A 139 12.17 18.94 -10.78
CA ASN A 139 11.74 18.66 -12.15
C ASN A 139 12.41 17.45 -12.86
N PHE A 140 11.72 16.86 -13.85
CA PHE A 140 12.35 16.49 -15.14
C PHE A 140 11.39 16.71 -16.32
N ALA A 141 11.87 17.48 -17.30
CA ALA A 141 11.15 18.04 -18.43
C ALA A 141 10.94 17.05 -19.60
N PHE A 142 9.78 17.15 -20.26
CA PHE A 142 9.60 16.68 -21.63
C PHE A 142 9.15 17.83 -22.54
N THR A 143 9.92 18.01 -23.61
CA THR A 143 9.74 18.95 -24.71
C THR A 143 8.42 18.71 -25.46
N HIS A 144 7.50 19.67 -25.43
CA HIS A 144 6.33 19.68 -26.31
C HIS A 144 6.73 20.04 -27.76
N LYS A 145 6.81 19.04 -28.62
CA LYS A 145 6.64 19.23 -30.07
C LYS A 145 5.14 19.37 -30.35
N ALA A 146 4.73 20.50 -30.90
CA ALA A 146 3.39 20.72 -31.41
C ALA A 146 3.06 19.69 -32.50
N SER A 147 2.10 18.81 -32.23
CA SER A 147 1.54 17.88 -33.22
C SER A 147 0.15 18.34 -33.65
N ARG A 148 -0.03 18.44 -34.97
CA ARG A 148 -1.30 18.79 -35.64
C ARG A 148 -2.42 17.86 -35.18
N GLY A 149 -3.52 18.44 -34.72
CA GLY A 149 -4.74 17.73 -34.39
C GLY A 149 -5.27 16.93 -35.59
N VAL A 150 -5.31 15.61 -35.43
CA VAL A 150 -6.05 14.69 -36.28
C VAL A 150 -7.54 14.79 -35.88
N PRO A 151 -8.50 14.88 -36.81
CA PRO A 151 -9.91 14.90 -36.47
C PRO A 151 -10.31 13.55 -35.83
N LEU A 152 -10.95 13.59 -34.65
CA LEU A 152 -11.54 12.41 -34.03
C LEU A 152 -12.56 11.76 -34.99
N LYS A 153 -12.35 10.49 -35.31
CA LYS A 153 -13.37 9.62 -35.92
C LYS A 153 -14.40 9.22 -34.85
N PRO A 154 -15.66 8.91 -35.23
CA PRO A 154 -16.68 8.51 -34.28
C PRO A 154 -16.31 7.18 -33.64
N VAL A 155 -16.28 7.14 -32.31
CA VAL A 155 -16.14 5.92 -31.52
C VAL A 155 -17.40 5.06 -31.74
N GLU A 156 -17.23 3.79 -32.07
CA GLU A 156 -18.32 2.81 -32.11
C GLU A 156 -18.95 2.69 -30.70
N ASN A 157 -20.11 3.31 -30.52
CA ASN A 157 -20.87 3.39 -29.27
C ASN A 157 -21.49 2.04 -28.89
N ALA A 158 -20.71 1.12 -28.33
CA ALA A 158 -21.20 -0.15 -27.78
C ALA A 158 -21.81 -0.03 -26.35
N GLY A 159 -21.87 1.18 -25.76
CA GLY A 159 -22.23 1.40 -24.34
C GLY A 159 -23.57 2.08 -24.07
N ILE A 160 -24.20 2.72 -25.05
CA ILE A 160 -25.42 3.52 -24.84
C ILE A 160 -26.65 2.62 -24.98
N PRO A 161 -27.46 2.43 -23.92
CA PRO A 161 -28.69 1.67 -24.05
C PRO A 161 -29.66 2.39 -24.99
N LEU A 162 -30.26 1.67 -25.93
CA LEU A 162 -31.25 2.21 -26.85
C LEU A 162 -32.67 1.94 -26.33
N LEU A 163 -33.47 3.00 -26.29
CA LEU A 163 -34.92 2.90 -26.15
C LEU A 163 -35.46 2.37 -27.48
N ARG A 164 -35.70 1.05 -27.58
CA ARG A 164 -36.17 0.37 -28.81
C ARG A 164 -37.62 0.76 -29.16
N LEU A 165 -37.81 2.03 -29.53
CA LEU A 165 -39.02 2.54 -30.18
C LEU A 165 -39.12 1.93 -31.59
N PRO A 166 -40.34 1.76 -32.14
CA PRO A 166 -40.53 1.34 -33.53
C PRO A 166 -39.64 2.13 -34.50
N SER A 167 -38.94 1.48 -35.41
CA SER A 167 -38.04 2.13 -36.36
C SER A 167 -38.80 3.03 -37.34
N LEU A 168 -38.19 4.16 -37.69
CA LEU A 168 -38.66 5.02 -38.77
C LEU A 168 -38.40 4.32 -40.11
N ARG A 169 -39.40 4.27 -40.98
CA ARG A 169 -39.36 3.53 -42.26
C ARG A 169 -38.85 4.37 -43.43
N THR A 170 -38.78 5.68 -43.28
CA THR A 170 -38.40 6.66 -44.29
C THR A 170 -36.91 7.00 -44.29
N GLY A 171 -36.15 6.48 -43.32
CA GLY A 171 -34.71 6.69 -43.20
C GLY A 171 -34.31 8.11 -42.76
N LEU A 172 -35.17 8.80 -42.00
CA LEU A 172 -34.85 10.10 -41.38
C LEU A 172 -33.58 9.99 -40.51
N SER A 173 -32.63 10.89 -40.75
CA SER A 173 -31.39 10.97 -39.98
C SER A 173 -31.57 11.75 -38.67
N ASP A 174 -30.57 11.70 -37.80
CA ASP A 174 -30.56 12.46 -36.55
C ASP A 174 -30.60 13.98 -36.78
N ASP A 175 -29.88 14.45 -37.81
CA ASP A 175 -29.90 15.84 -38.28
C ASP A 175 -31.30 16.23 -38.77
N ASP A 176 -31.98 15.34 -39.50
CA ASP A 176 -33.34 15.60 -39.96
C ASP A 176 -34.30 15.77 -38.79
N LEU A 177 -34.21 14.90 -37.78
CA LEU A 177 -35.05 14.99 -36.59
C LEU A 177 -34.75 16.26 -35.78
N ARG A 178 -33.48 16.63 -35.62
CA ARG A 178 -33.06 17.85 -34.91
C ARG A 178 -33.57 19.12 -35.59
N GLU A 179 -33.37 19.23 -36.90
CA GLU A 179 -33.83 20.40 -37.66
C GLU A 179 -35.38 20.50 -37.67
N SER A 180 -36.08 19.37 -37.75
CA SER A 180 -37.55 19.33 -37.69
C SER A 180 -38.10 19.65 -36.30
N ALA A 181 -37.39 19.24 -35.24
CA ALA A 181 -37.74 19.58 -33.87
C ALA A 181 -37.63 21.09 -33.65
N TYR A 182 -36.59 21.74 -34.18
CA TYR A 182 -36.46 23.19 -34.13
C TYR A 182 -37.57 23.93 -34.91
N GLU A 183 -37.93 23.45 -36.11
CA GLU A 183 -39.08 23.97 -36.87
C GLU A 183 -40.39 23.88 -36.08
N LEU A 184 -40.61 22.75 -35.41
CA LEU A 184 -41.77 22.55 -34.55
C LEU A 184 -41.78 23.51 -33.36
N LEU A 185 -40.64 23.73 -32.70
CA LEU A 185 -40.54 24.66 -31.58
C LEU A 185 -40.93 26.08 -32.00
N LEU A 186 -40.37 26.58 -33.11
CA LEU A 186 -40.70 27.90 -33.64
C LEU A 186 -42.17 28.04 -34.03
N ALA A 187 -42.75 27.00 -34.61
CA ALA A 187 -44.19 26.96 -34.88
C ALA A 187 -44.98 27.01 -33.57
N SER A 188 -44.71 26.15 -32.59
CA SER A 188 -45.40 26.16 -31.29
C SER A 188 -45.31 27.51 -30.57
N MET A 189 -44.17 28.21 -30.66
CA MET A 189 -44.00 29.58 -30.14
C MET A 189 -44.90 30.58 -30.86
N SER A 190 -44.86 30.60 -32.20
CA SER A 190 -45.60 31.57 -33.03
C SER A 190 -47.12 31.48 -32.83
N TYR A 191 -47.65 30.26 -32.67
CA TYR A 191 -49.08 30.05 -32.49
C TYR A 191 -49.55 30.15 -31.03
N SER A 192 -48.62 30.15 -30.06
CA SER A 192 -48.93 30.44 -28.65
C SER A 192 -48.91 31.93 -28.34
N GLY A 193 -48.73 32.79 -29.35
CA GLY A 193 -48.68 34.25 -29.20
C GLY A 193 -47.33 34.80 -28.77
N VAL A 194 -46.25 34.00 -28.83
CA VAL A 194 -44.88 34.47 -28.61
C VAL A 194 -44.34 35.03 -29.93
N GLU A 195 -43.95 36.30 -29.94
CA GLU A 195 -43.44 36.96 -31.15
C GLU A 195 -42.05 36.41 -31.56
N VAL A 196 -41.96 35.86 -32.77
CA VAL A 196 -40.73 35.35 -33.37
C VAL A 196 -40.20 36.39 -34.37
N TYR A 197 -39.26 37.23 -33.97
CA TYR A 197 -38.70 38.29 -34.83
C TYR A 197 -37.63 37.78 -35.80
N SER A 198 -37.50 38.45 -36.96
CA SER A 198 -36.41 38.22 -37.92
C SER A 198 -35.24 39.20 -37.64
N VAL A 199 -33.99 38.75 -37.84
CA VAL A 199 -32.77 39.57 -37.65
C VAL A 199 -32.75 40.81 -38.58
N GLU A 200 -33.45 40.77 -39.71
CA GLU A 200 -33.54 41.89 -40.64
C GLU A 200 -34.36 43.07 -40.11
N ASP A 201 -35.35 42.80 -39.25
CA ASP A 201 -36.14 43.85 -38.60
C ASP A 201 -35.28 44.67 -37.64
N ARG A 202 -34.25 44.07 -37.02
CA ARG A 202 -33.27 44.79 -36.18
C ARG A 202 -32.39 45.77 -36.98
N LYS A 203 -32.01 45.43 -38.22
CA LYS A 203 -31.23 46.35 -39.09
C LYS A 203 -32.09 47.51 -39.59
N LYS A 204 -33.36 47.25 -39.95
CA LYS A 204 -34.31 48.29 -40.34
C LYS A 204 -34.69 49.19 -39.15
N GLU A 205 -34.93 48.64 -37.96
CA GLU A 205 -35.23 49.44 -36.76
C GLU A 205 -34.06 50.34 -36.34
N LYS A 206 -32.81 49.82 -36.31
CA LYS A 206 -31.63 50.64 -36.00
C LYS A 206 -31.40 51.75 -37.04
N SER A 207 -31.71 51.51 -38.33
CA SER A 207 -31.67 52.55 -39.37
C SER A 207 -32.82 53.56 -39.25
N SER A 208 -34.00 53.14 -38.76
CA SER A 208 -35.17 54.00 -38.57
C SER A 208 -35.10 54.90 -37.33
N LYS A 209 -34.29 54.53 -36.31
CA LYS A 209 -33.99 55.38 -35.15
C LYS A 209 -33.05 56.55 -35.48
N ILE A 210 -32.27 56.46 -36.57
CA ILE A 210 -31.37 57.54 -37.01
C ILE A 210 -32.10 58.59 -37.87
N LEU A 211 -33.20 58.21 -38.54
CA LEU A 211 -33.98 59.09 -39.43
C LEU A 211 -35.25 59.70 -38.79
N SER A 212 -35.54 59.41 -37.51
CA SER A 212 -36.66 60.01 -36.77
C SER A 212 -36.28 61.20 -35.87
N GLY A 213 -35.00 61.65 -35.90
CA GLY A 213 -34.49 62.76 -35.07
C GLY A 213 -34.94 64.17 -35.46
N LEU A 214 -35.80 64.35 -36.46
CA LEU A 214 -36.27 65.66 -36.92
C LEU A 214 -37.77 65.64 -37.26
N ARG A 215 -38.65 65.61 -36.24
CA ARG A 215 -39.95 66.30 -36.23
C ARG A 215 -40.71 66.12 -34.89
N SER A 216 -40.93 67.26 -34.23
CA SER A 216 -41.90 67.63 -33.18
C SER A 216 -42.47 66.59 -32.20
N LYS A 217 -42.26 66.89 -30.91
CA LYS A 217 -43.10 66.53 -29.74
C LYS A 217 -44.62 66.47 -30.08
N ARG A 218 -45.21 65.27 -30.01
CA ARG A 218 -46.47 65.00 -29.31
C ARG A 218 -46.71 63.49 -29.20
N ASP A 219 -47.10 63.10 -27.99
CA ASP A 219 -47.55 61.80 -27.50
C ASP A 219 -47.83 60.69 -28.51
N LYS A 220 -47.11 59.58 -28.35
CA LYS A 220 -47.61 58.20 -28.54
C LYS A 220 -46.67 57.21 -27.87
N THR A 221 -47.05 56.79 -26.67
CA THR A 221 -46.68 55.52 -26.06
C THR A 221 -46.97 54.37 -27.03
N HIS A 222 -45.96 53.58 -27.41
CA HIS A 222 -46.20 52.21 -27.86
C HIS A 222 -45.05 51.30 -27.38
N LEU A 223 -45.47 50.26 -26.67
CA LEU A 223 -44.70 49.30 -25.90
C LEU A 223 -43.86 48.37 -26.81
N GLN A 224 -42.57 48.19 -26.50
CA GLN A 224 -41.90 46.89 -26.64
C GLN A 224 -41.83 46.30 -25.23
N SER A 225 -42.38 45.11 -25.02
CA SER A 225 -42.37 44.45 -23.71
C SER A 225 -41.00 43.79 -23.46
N PRO A 226 -40.41 43.92 -22.26
CA PRO A 226 -39.12 43.30 -21.92
C PRO A 226 -39.14 41.76 -21.99
N SER A 227 -40.31 41.14 -22.10
CA SER A 227 -40.47 39.70 -22.34
C SER A 227 -40.14 39.30 -23.78
N SER A 228 -40.37 40.17 -24.76
CA SER A 228 -40.20 39.85 -26.19
C SER A 228 -38.72 39.78 -26.59
N GLU A 229 -37.88 40.66 -26.03
CA GLU A 229 -36.43 40.69 -26.26
C GLU A 229 -35.74 39.43 -25.69
N ARG A 230 -36.15 38.99 -24.49
CA ARG A 230 -35.65 37.75 -23.87
C ARG A 230 -35.99 36.50 -24.68
N HIS A 231 -37.19 36.39 -25.26
CA HIS A 231 -37.56 35.23 -26.07
C HIS A 231 -36.73 35.13 -27.37
N SER A 232 -36.37 36.27 -27.98
CA SER A 232 -35.48 36.29 -29.14
C SER A 232 -34.07 35.78 -28.79
N GLU A 233 -33.50 36.22 -27.67
CA GLU A 233 -32.19 35.77 -27.20
C GLU A 233 -32.19 34.27 -26.90
N LEU A 234 -33.20 33.77 -26.19
CA LEU A 234 -33.36 32.34 -25.92
C LEU A 234 -33.49 31.50 -27.20
N THR A 235 -34.19 32.03 -28.22
CA THR A 235 -34.33 31.32 -29.51
C THR A 235 -32.98 31.24 -30.25
N ASP A 236 -32.15 32.29 -30.17
CA ASP A 236 -30.82 32.28 -30.74
C ASP A 236 -29.87 31.34 -29.98
N THR A 237 -30.01 31.23 -28.65
CA THR A 237 -29.31 30.24 -27.82
C THR A 237 -29.72 28.81 -28.16
N ILE A 238 -31.00 28.52 -28.40
CA ILE A 238 -31.46 27.18 -28.82
C ILE A 238 -30.97 26.86 -30.23
N ARG A 239 -30.98 27.83 -31.15
CA ARG A 239 -30.46 27.67 -32.52
C ARG A 239 -28.98 27.29 -32.50
N VAL A 240 -28.21 28.06 -31.70
CA VAL A 240 -27.04 27.65 -30.92
C VAL A 240 -26.86 26.15 -30.77
N GLN A 241 -27.45 25.67 -29.67
CA GLN A 241 -27.35 24.31 -29.14
C GLN A 241 -27.84 23.23 -30.09
N MET A 242 -28.84 23.52 -30.92
CA MET A 242 -29.37 22.59 -31.92
C MET A 242 -28.58 22.62 -33.25
N GLN A 243 -27.49 23.39 -33.34
CA GLN A 243 -26.61 23.49 -34.52
C GLN A 243 -27.38 23.85 -35.81
N ILE A 244 -28.35 24.74 -35.69
CA ILE A 244 -29.19 25.18 -36.80
C ILE A 244 -28.50 26.35 -37.53
N SER A 245 -28.36 26.23 -38.85
CA SER A 245 -27.73 27.29 -39.65
C SER A 245 -28.56 28.57 -39.63
N GLU A 246 -27.89 29.72 -39.58
CA GLU A 246 -28.57 31.04 -39.56
C GLU A 246 -29.46 31.25 -40.79
N ALA A 247 -29.04 30.81 -41.97
CA ALA A 247 -29.84 30.92 -43.20
C ALA A 247 -31.15 30.12 -43.12
N LEU A 248 -31.09 28.88 -42.60
CA LEU A 248 -32.26 28.03 -42.41
C LEU A 248 -33.20 28.63 -41.35
N ASP A 249 -32.64 29.08 -40.23
CA ASP A 249 -33.39 29.71 -39.15
C ASP A 249 -34.14 30.98 -39.63
N GLN A 250 -33.44 31.89 -40.31
CA GLN A 250 -34.07 33.09 -40.88
C GLN A 250 -35.19 32.75 -41.87
N CYS A 251 -34.98 31.74 -42.72
CA CYS A 251 -35.99 31.26 -43.65
C CYS A 251 -37.23 30.73 -42.92
N ILE A 252 -37.05 29.92 -41.88
CA ILE A 252 -38.15 29.37 -41.08
C ILE A 252 -38.88 30.49 -40.34
N ARG A 253 -38.18 31.38 -39.64
CA ARG A 253 -38.79 32.49 -38.88
C ARG A 253 -39.62 33.41 -39.77
N ARG A 254 -39.10 33.83 -40.94
CA ARG A 254 -39.87 34.66 -41.90
C ARG A 254 -41.16 33.99 -42.34
N ASN A 255 -41.11 32.69 -42.64
CA ASN A 255 -42.29 31.94 -43.06
C ASN A 255 -43.27 31.72 -41.91
N MET A 256 -42.80 31.45 -40.69
CA MET A 256 -43.67 31.29 -39.51
C MET A 256 -44.45 32.56 -39.19
N VAL A 257 -43.84 33.74 -39.31
CA VAL A 257 -44.54 35.03 -39.15
C VAL A 257 -45.65 35.20 -40.20
N GLN A 258 -45.37 34.86 -41.46
CA GLN A 258 -46.37 34.92 -42.54
C GLN A 258 -47.51 33.90 -42.34
N LEU A 259 -47.21 32.74 -41.75
CA LEU A 259 -48.19 31.70 -41.45
C LEU A 259 -49.08 32.08 -40.26
N ALA A 260 -48.49 32.62 -39.20
CA ALA A 260 -49.22 33.10 -38.02
C ALA A 260 -50.18 34.25 -38.38
N ALA A 261 -49.79 35.13 -39.31
CA ALA A 261 -50.64 36.22 -39.79
C ALA A 261 -51.86 35.75 -40.64
N ARG A 262 -51.81 34.54 -41.21
CA ARG A 262 -52.84 34.00 -42.12
C ARG A 262 -53.89 33.11 -41.44
N ARG A 263 -53.69 32.70 -40.18
CA ARG A 263 -54.61 31.80 -39.45
C ARG A 263 -55.09 32.41 -38.14
N THR A 264 -56.38 32.26 -37.85
CA THR A 264 -56.95 32.45 -36.50
C THR A 264 -56.59 31.26 -35.61
N CYS A 265 -56.01 31.54 -34.44
CA CYS A 265 -55.58 30.61 -33.38
C CYS A 265 -56.38 29.30 -33.32
N GLY A 266 -55.76 28.19 -33.74
CA GLY A 266 -56.26 26.82 -33.64
C GLY A 266 -55.11 25.85 -33.37
N GLN A 267 -55.42 24.63 -32.92
CA GLN A 267 -54.41 23.60 -32.61
C GLN A 267 -53.60 23.21 -33.86
N ILE A 268 -52.27 23.14 -33.72
CA ILE A 268 -51.35 22.81 -34.82
C ILE A 268 -50.78 21.42 -34.63
N ASP A 269 -50.86 20.62 -35.70
CA ASP A 269 -50.24 19.32 -35.82
C ASP A 269 -49.01 19.39 -36.76
N LEU A 270 -48.01 18.55 -36.53
CA LEU A 270 -46.77 18.55 -37.33
C LEU A 270 -46.98 18.38 -38.84
N PRO A 271 -47.89 17.50 -39.34
CA PRO A 271 -48.16 17.41 -40.77
C PRO A 271 -48.66 18.72 -41.39
N GLN A 272 -49.40 19.52 -40.62
CA GLN A 272 -49.83 20.83 -41.10
C GLN A 272 -48.64 21.79 -41.18
N ILE A 273 -47.74 21.78 -40.19
CA ILE A 273 -46.50 22.59 -40.21
C ILE A 273 -45.67 22.25 -41.45
N SER A 274 -45.43 20.96 -41.71
CA SER A 274 -44.63 20.52 -42.87
C SER A 274 -45.28 20.90 -44.21
N LEU A 275 -46.61 20.83 -44.31
CA LEU A 275 -47.34 21.27 -45.51
C LEU A 275 -47.30 22.78 -45.71
N GLU A 276 -47.48 23.57 -44.65
CA GLU A 276 -47.41 25.03 -44.73
C GLU A 276 -45.99 25.50 -45.09
N LEU A 277 -44.96 24.84 -44.54
CA LEU A 277 -43.57 25.06 -44.88
C LEU A 277 -43.29 24.74 -46.36
N LEU A 278 -43.81 23.63 -46.89
CA LEU A 278 -43.69 23.27 -48.32
C LEU A 278 -44.44 24.25 -49.26
N ILE A 279 -45.43 24.98 -48.75
CA ILE A 279 -46.17 26.00 -49.51
C ILE A 279 -45.44 27.35 -49.49
N GLY A 280 -44.85 27.72 -48.35
CA GLY A 280 -44.22 29.03 -48.14
C GLY A 280 -42.78 29.14 -48.63
N ILE A 281 -42.02 28.04 -48.62
CA ILE A 281 -40.58 28.04 -48.90
C ILE A 281 -40.29 27.58 -50.33
N PHE A 282 -39.57 28.41 -51.08
CA PHE A 282 -39.18 28.18 -52.45
C PHE A 282 -37.69 27.89 -52.59
N LYS A 283 -37.28 27.32 -53.74
CA LYS A 283 -35.87 27.07 -54.08
C LYS A 283 -35.01 28.34 -53.98
N SER A 284 -35.59 29.52 -54.22
CA SER A 284 -34.93 30.83 -54.12
C SER A 284 -34.52 31.23 -52.71
N ASP A 285 -35.13 30.63 -51.68
CA ASP A 285 -34.88 31.00 -50.28
C ASP A 285 -33.61 30.32 -49.73
N PHE A 286 -33.00 29.41 -50.50
CA PHE A 286 -31.76 28.71 -50.15
C PHE A 286 -30.60 29.18 -51.02
N LEU A 287 -29.46 29.44 -50.38
CA LEU A 287 -28.20 29.79 -51.08
C LEU A 287 -27.61 28.61 -51.87
N ASN A 288 -27.96 27.36 -51.53
CA ASN A 288 -27.43 26.17 -52.17
C ASN A 288 -28.55 25.13 -52.37
N GLU A 289 -28.71 24.73 -53.64
CA GLU A 289 -29.73 23.81 -54.11
C GLU A 289 -29.70 22.44 -53.41
N LYS A 290 -28.52 21.96 -52.99
CA LYS A 290 -28.41 20.69 -52.28
C LYS A 290 -29.13 20.73 -50.92
N TYR A 291 -29.08 21.86 -50.21
CA TYR A 291 -29.77 22.00 -48.93
C TYR A 291 -31.29 22.11 -49.11
N TYR A 292 -31.74 22.80 -50.17
CA TYR A 292 -33.17 22.85 -50.52
C TYR A 292 -33.72 21.44 -50.81
N VAL A 293 -33.01 20.65 -51.62
CA VAL A 293 -33.42 19.27 -51.95
C VAL A 293 -33.44 18.38 -50.71
N GLN A 294 -32.45 18.51 -49.83
CA GLN A 294 -32.40 17.78 -48.56
C GLN A 294 -33.57 18.17 -47.64
N TRP A 295 -33.81 19.46 -47.46
CA TRP A 295 -34.92 19.99 -46.69
C TRP A 295 -36.28 19.52 -47.23
N LYS A 296 -36.51 19.63 -48.55
CA LYS A 296 -37.74 19.18 -49.20
C LYS A 296 -37.98 17.69 -49.00
N ARG A 297 -36.93 16.88 -49.19
CA ARG A 297 -36.99 15.43 -48.98
C ARG A 297 -37.28 15.08 -47.53
N ARG A 298 -36.72 15.83 -46.57
CA ARG A 298 -37.03 15.69 -45.15
C ARG A 298 -38.51 15.97 -44.87
N GLN A 299 -39.06 17.10 -45.32
CA GLN A 299 -40.48 17.42 -45.11
C GLN A 299 -41.40 16.33 -45.68
N ALA A 300 -41.08 15.81 -46.87
CA ALA A 300 -41.82 14.70 -47.46
C ALA A 300 -41.67 13.39 -46.67
N ASN A 301 -40.49 13.10 -46.12
CA ASN A 301 -40.27 11.93 -45.26
C ASN A 301 -41.03 12.03 -43.94
N ILE A 302 -41.09 13.21 -43.30
CA ILE A 302 -41.89 13.44 -42.09
C ILE A 302 -43.37 13.19 -42.39
N LEU A 303 -43.89 13.80 -43.45
CA LEU A 303 -45.28 13.59 -43.89
C LEU A 303 -45.57 12.11 -44.18
N GLU A 304 -44.62 11.41 -44.78
CA GLU A 304 -44.76 9.98 -45.04
C GLU A 304 -44.81 9.14 -43.74
N GLU A 305 -44.01 9.46 -42.72
CA GLU A 305 -44.09 8.77 -41.43
C GLU A 305 -45.45 8.97 -40.76
N PHE A 306 -45.94 10.22 -40.68
CA PHE A 306 -47.20 10.54 -40.03
C PHE A 306 -48.43 9.98 -40.77
N LEU A 307 -48.45 10.13 -42.10
CA LEU A 307 -49.64 9.81 -42.90
C LEU A 307 -49.63 8.37 -43.44
N CYS A 308 -48.45 7.77 -43.63
CA CYS A 308 -48.32 6.46 -44.28
C CYS A 308 -47.78 5.34 -43.37
N PHE A 309 -47.11 5.63 -42.26
CA PHE A 309 -46.47 4.61 -41.41
C PHE A 309 -46.93 4.64 -39.94
N SER A 310 -47.95 5.44 -39.61
CA SER A 310 -48.50 5.52 -38.27
C SER A 310 -49.07 4.18 -37.77
N ALA A 311 -48.73 3.82 -36.53
CA ALA A 311 -48.89 2.50 -35.92
C ALA A 311 -50.36 2.07 -35.73
N GLN A 312 -51.29 3.02 -35.65
CA GLN A 312 -52.71 2.73 -35.48
C GLN A 312 -53.47 2.51 -36.78
N LEU A 313 -53.04 3.08 -37.92
CA LEU A 313 -53.72 2.81 -39.19
C LEU A 313 -53.63 1.33 -39.57
N MET A 314 -52.50 0.66 -39.29
CA MET A 314 -52.30 -0.77 -39.58
C MET A 314 -53.03 -1.71 -38.61
N THR A 315 -53.42 -1.24 -37.41
CA THR A 315 -54.06 -2.07 -36.38
C THR A 315 -55.56 -1.86 -36.29
N ILE A 316 -56.07 -0.64 -36.55
CA ILE A 316 -57.49 -0.35 -36.73
C ILE A 316 -58.03 -1.12 -37.95
N ASP A 317 -57.27 -1.15 -39.05
CA ASP A 317 -57.62 -1.88 -40.28
C ASP A 317 -57.74 -3.40 -40.07
N ARG A 318 -57.07 -3.95 -39.04
CA ARG A 318 -57.01 -5.39 -38.74
C ARG A 318 -57.87 -5.84 -37.54
N ARG A 319 -58.07 -4.98 -36.53
CA ARG A 319 -58.90 -5.27 -35.35
C ARG A 319 -60.36 -4.95 -35.58
N THR A 320 -60.68 -3.85 -36.27
CA THR A 320 -62.07 -3.46 -36.53
C THR A 320 -62.70 -4.46 -37.52
N THR A 321 -61.97 -4.84 -38.56
CA THR A 321 -62.34 -5.95 -39.46
C THR A 321 -62.51 -7.26 -38.68
N ARG A 322 -61.53 -7.71 -37.89
CA ARG A 322 -61.65 -8.99 -37.15
C ARG A 322 -62.73 -9.00 -36.06
N SER A 323 -62.87 -7.93 -35.27
CA SER A 323 -63.85 -7.87 -34.18
C SER A 323 -65.27 -7.66 -34.70
N CYS A 324 -65.46 -6.91 -35.79
CA CYS A 324 -66.78 -6.74 -36.41
C CYS A 324 -67.18 -7.98 -37.21
N LEU A 325 -66.26 -8.67 -37.90
CA LEU A 325 -66.51 -9.98 -38.52
C LEU A 325 -66.87 -11.07 -37.50
N ALA A 326 -66.28 -11.01 -36.30
CA ALA A 326 -66.61 -11.94 -35.23
C ALA A 326 -67.99 -11.64 -34.59
N LYS A 327 -68.35 -10.36 -34.41
CA LYS A 327 -69.62 -9.95 -33.80
C LYS A 327 -70.81 -9.90 -34.78
N SER A 328 -70.59 -9.67 -36.08
CA SER A 328 -71.65 -9.63 -37.10
C SER A 328 -72.18 -11.02 -37.46
N LYS A 329 -71.34 -12.06 -37.32
CA LYS A 329 -71.72 -13.47 -37.52
C LYS A 329 -72.73 -13.97 -36.47
N ASP A 330 -72.80 -13.35 -35.30
CA ASP A 330 -73.59 -13.85 -34.18
C ASP A 330 -74.98 -13.20 -34.01
N TRP A 331 -75.30 -12.06 -34.67
CA TRP A 331 -76.51 -11.28 -34.30
C TRP A 331 -77.38 -10.65 -35.41
N LEU A 332 -77.09 -10.77 -36.71
CA LEU A 332 -77.93 -10.12 -37.75
C LEU A 332 -78.19 -10.99 -39.00
N SER A 333 -79.38 -10.83 -39.59
CA SER A 333 -79.72 -11.42 -40.90
C SER A 333 -78.74 -10.93 -41.98
N ASN A 334 -78.34 -11.85 -42.89
CA ASN A 334 -77.25 -11.68 -43.87
C ASN A 334 -77.22 -10.34 -44.63
N ILE A 335 -78.35 -9.67 -44.81
CA ILE A 335 -78.43 -8.41 -45.58
C ILE A 335 -77.87 -7.22 -44.79
N GLN A 336 -78.11 -7.12 -43.48
CA GLN A 336 -77.56 -6.03 -42.65
C GLN A 336 -76.08 -6.25 -42.31
N ALA A 337 -75.65 -7.51 -42.18
CA ALA A 337 -74.24 -7.86 -42.01
C ALA A 337 -73.41 -7.53 -43.26
N ASN A 338 -73.93 -7.80 -44.47
CA ASN A 338 -73.26 -7.45 -45.73
C ASN A 338 -73.14 -5.93 -45.93
N ILE A 339 -74.15 -5.14 -45.56
CA ILE A 339 -74.08 -3.68 -45.66
C ILE A 339 -73.03 -3.10 -44.70
N LEU A 340 -72.94 -3.63 -43.47
CA LEU A 340 -71.92 -3.24 -42.50
C LEU A 340 -70.51 -3.72 -42.90
N GLU A 341 -70.40 -4.91 -43.47
CA GLU A 341 -69.15 -5.45 -44.02
C GLU A 341 -68.70 -4.65 -45.25
N GLU A 342 -69.60 -4.28 -46.15
CA GLU A 342 -69.33 -3.36 -47.25
C GLU A 342 -68.93 -1.97 -46.73
N PHE A 343 -69.61 -1.41 -45.73
CA PHE A 343 -69.28 -0.11 -45.18
C PHE A 343 -67.90 -0.10 -44.49
N LEU A 344 -67.57 -1.18 -43.76
CA LEU A 344 -66.28 -1.35 -43.11
C LEU A 344 -65.16 -1.65 -44.13
N CYS A 345 -65.40 -2.51 -45.12
CA CYS A 345 -64.47 -2.73 -46.23
C CYS A 345 -64.28 -1.47 -47.07
N PHE A 346 -65.34 -0.68 -47.29
CA PHE A 346 -65.28 0.60 -47.99
C PHE A 346 -64.48 1.61 -47.19
N SER A 347 -64.62 1.67 -45.86
CA SER A 347 -63.81 2.54 -45.00
C SER A 347 -62.32 2.15 -45.00
N ALA A 348 -62.02 0.85 -44.96
CA ALA A 348 -60.66 0.31 -45.08
C ALA A 348 -60.07 0.59 -46.47
N GLN A 349 -60.84 0.35 -47.53
CA GLN A 349 -60.46 0.66 -48.91
C GLN A 349 -60.22 2.16 -49.09
N LEU A 350 -61.07 3.02 -48.55
CA LEU A 350 -60.92 4.48 -48.60
C LEU A 350 -59.61 4.93 -47.92
N MET A 351 -59.28 4.36 -46.77
CA MET A 351 -58.00 4.64 -46.08
C MET A 351 -56.78 4.12 -46.86
N THR A 352 -56.90 2.98 -47.57
CA THR A 352 -55.82 2.49 -48.45
C THR A 352 -55.66 3.33 -49.71
N ILE A 353 -56.76 3.87 -50.26
CA ILE A 353 -56.75 4.79 -51.41
C ILE A 353 -56.10 6.11 -50.99
N ASP A 354 -56.53 6.72 -49.88
CA ASP A 354 -55.96 7.95 -49.34
C ASP A 354 -54.46 7.79 -49.00
N ARG A 355 -54.01 6.61 -48.57
CA ARG A 355 -52.58 6.30 -48.37
C ARG A 355 -51.81 6.15 -49.68
N ARG A 356 -52.38 5.50 -50.70
CA ARG A 356 -51.74 5.35 -52.02
C ARG A 356 -51.64 6.71 -52.74
N THR A 357 -52.69 7.52 -52.68
CA THR A 357 -52.69 8.88 -53.23
C THR A 357 -51.67 9.76 -52.52
N THR A 358 -51.61 9.70 -51.18
CA THR A 358 -50.60 10.41 -50.39
C THR A 358 -49.18 9.97 -50.74
N ARG A 359 -48.90 8.66 -50.84
CA ARG A 359 -47.58 8.16 -51.26
C ARG A 359 -47.19 8.59 -52.67
N SER A 360 -48.14 8.57 -53.61
CA SER A 360 -47.92 9.05 -54.98
C SER A 360 -47.57 10.55 -54.98
N CYS A 361 -48.34 11.36 -54.24
CA CYS A 361 -48.07 12.79 -54.08
C CYS A 361 -46.71 13.06 -53.41
N LEU A 362 -46.33 12.29 -52.38
CA LEU A 362 -45.05 12.43 -51.70
C LEU A 362 -43.87 11.96 -52.57
N ALA A 363 -44.05 10.96 -53.44
CA ALA A 363 -43.04 10.55 -54.40
C ALA A 363 -42.74 11.69 -55.40
N LYS A 364 -43.78 12.37 -55.88
CA LYS A 364 -43.67 13.56 -56.74
C LYS A 364 -42.90 14.69 -56.08
N ILE A 365 -43.12 14.94 -54.79
CA ILE A 365 -42.38 15.97 -54.02
C ILE A 365 -40.89 15.61 -53.88
N LYS A 366 -40.58 14.32 -53.69
CA LYS A 366 -39.19 13.84 -53.51
C LYS A 366 -38.38 13.86 -54.81
N ASP A 367 -39.02 13.70 -55.96
CA ASP A 367 -38.37 13.82 -57.26
C ASP A 367 -38.13 15.30 -57.60
N THR A 368 -36.85 15.70 -57.68
CA THR A 368 -36.47 17.08 -57.98
C THR A 368 -36.81 17.50 -59.39
N LYS A 369 -36.71 16.59 -60.37
CA LYS A 369 -37.01 16.90 -61.77
C LYS A 369 -38.51 17.07 -61.96
N GLU A 370 -39.31 16.19 -61.34
CA GLU A 370 -40.77 16.28 -61.43
C GLU A 370 -41.31 17.51 -60.68
N TRP A 371 -40.84 17.75 -59.45
CA TRP A 371 -41.34 18.83 -58.62
C TRP A 371 -40.87 20.21 -59.06
N ASP A 372 -39.56 20.41 -59.26
CA ASP A 372 -38.95 21.73 -59.42
C ASP A 372 -38.93 22.21 -60.88
N ASP A 373 -38.74 21.29 -61.84
CA ASP A 373 -38.57 21.62 -63.26
C ASP A 373 -39.85 21.40 -64.08
N ASN A 374 -40.61 20.32 -63.82
CA ASN A 374 -41.76 19.94 -64.64
C ASN A 374 -43.11 20.49 -64.16
N MET A 375 -43.31 20.69 -62.85
CA MET A 375 -44.60 21.13 -62.29
C MET A 375 -44.72 22.65 -62.16
N SER A 376 -45.84 23.20 -62.63
CA SER A 376 -46.25 24.60 -62.41
C SER A 376 -46.66 24.85 -60.94
N PRO A 377 -46.58 26.10 -60.43
CA PRO A 377 -47.02 26.43 -59.06
C PRO A 377 -48.46 26.00 -58.75
N SER A 378 -49.37 26.08 -59.72
CA SER A 378 -50.75 25.58 -59.60
C SER A 378 -50.83 24.07 -59.39
N GLN A 379 -50.02 23.29 -60.12
CA GLN A 379 -49.94 21.83 -59.95
C GLN A 379 -49.31 21.44 -58.60
N ARG A 380 -48.31 22.18 -58.13
CA ARG A 380 -47.71 21.96 -56.80
C ARG A 380 -48.73 22.20 -55.68
N ILE A 381 -49.52 23.27 -55.79
CA ILE A 381 -50.61 23.56 -54.84
C ILE A 381 -51.66 22.44 -54.86
N GLU A 382 -52.00 21.89 -56.04
CA GLU A 382 -52.94 20.77 -56.16
C GLU A 382 -52.44 19.50 -55.45
N VAL A 383 -51.17 19.13 -55.65
CA VAL A 383 -50.52 18.01 -54.95
C VAL A 383 -50.53 18.22 -53.43
N LEU A 384 -50.16 19.42 -52.96
CA LEU A 384 -50.16 19.77 -51.53
C LEU A 384 -51.58 19.83 -50.95
N SER A 385 -52.57 20.27 -51.74
CA SER A 385 -53.98 20.30 -51.34
C SER A 385 -54.55 18.90 -51.15
N SER A 386 -54.12 17.93 -51.97
CA SER A 386 -54.49 16.52 -51.85
C SER A 386 -53.96 15.91 -50.55
N ILE A 387 -52.69 16.19 -50.21
CA ILE A 387 -52.10 15.75 -48.93
C ILE A 387 -52.76 16.48 -47.75
N ARG A 388 -53.03 17.80 -47.88
CA ARG A 388 -53.73 18.60 -46.87
C ARG A 388 -55.12 18.05 -46.58
N GLN A 389 -55.87 17.63 -47.60
CA GLN A 389 -57.19 17.04 -47.42
C GLN A 389 -57.12 15.76 -46.57
N VAL A 390 -56.15 14.87 -46.83
CA VAL A 390 -55.92 13.66 -46.03
C VAL A 390 -55.50 14.01 -44.60
N ALA A 391 -54.57 14.96 -44.44
CA ALA A 391 -54.10 15.40 -43.12
C ALA A 391 -55.22 16.06 -42.28
N SER A 392 -56.09 16.86 -42.90
CA SER A 392 -57.25 17.48 -42.24
C SER A 392 -58.31 16.45 -41.85
N LYS A 393 -58.59 15.45 -42.70
CA LYS A 393 -59.48 14.33 -42.34
C LYS A 393 -58.97 13.60 -41.09
N LEU A 394 -57.67 13.27 -41.03
CA LEU A 394 -57.06 12.60 -39.89
C LEU A 394 -57.01 13.48 -38.62
N SER A 395 -56.75 14.78 -38.77
CA SER A 395 -56.75 15.74 -37.66
C SER A 395 -58.16 15.97 -37.08
N SER A 396 -59.22 15.79 -37.88
CA SER A 396 -60.61 15.92 -37.43
C SER A 396 -61.15 14.72 -36.63
N LEU A 397 -60.40 13.62 -36.57
CA LEU A 397 -60.81 12.43 -35.82
C LEU A 397 -60.57 12.65 -34.31
N PRO A 398 -61.53 12.27 -33.44
CA PRO A 398 -61.37 12.43 -32.00
C PRO A 398 -60.22 11.57 -31.46
N GLY A 399 -59.54 12.08 -30.43
CA GLY A 399 -58.57 11.32 -29.65
C GLY A 399 -59.16 10.05 -29.03
N GLN A 400 -58.31 9.07 -28.71
CA GLN A 400 -58.73 7.77 -28.21
C GLN A 400 -59.05 7.77 -26.71
N PHE A 401 -58.40 8.65 -25.93
CA PHE A 401 -58.43 8.62 -24.46
C PHE A 401 -59.21 9.79 -23.84
N GLY A 402 -59.69 10.74 -24.65
CA GLY A 402 -60.51 11.85 -24.20
C GLY A 402 -59.73 12.89 -23.38
N ILE A 403 -58.43 13.04 -23.68
CA ILE A 403 -57.56 14.05 -23.07
C ILE A 403 -57.79 15.40 -23.78
N PRO A 404 -57.81 16.54 -23.07
CA PRO A 404 -57.96 17.86 -23.71
C PRO A 404 -56.88 18.09 -24.77
N ARG A 405 -57.29 18.47 -25.99
CA ARG A 405 -56.41 18.68 -27.16
C ARG A 405 -55.70 17.41 -27.65
N GLU A 406 -56.20 16.22 -27.31
CA GLU A 406 -55.68 14.98 -27.89
C GLU A 406 -55.95 14.90 -29.39
N THR A 407 -54.93 14.56 -30.17
CA THR A 407 -55.08 14.25 -31.60
C THR A 407 -54.74 12.80 -31.87
N GLN A 408 -55.28 12.24 -32.96
CA GLN A 408 -54.97 10.87 -33.36
C GLN A 408 -53.46 10.62 -33.58
N TYR A 409 -52.68 11.66 -33.87
CA TYR A 409 -51.24 11.55 -34.07
C TYR A 409 -50.47 11.23 -32.78
N TRP A 410 -51.04 11.54 -31.61
CA TRP A 410 -50.42 11.25 -30.30
C TRP A 410 -50.21 9.76 -30.07
N THR A 411 -51.09 8.92 -30.62
CA THR A 411 -51.06 7.46 -30.49
C THR A 411 -50.60 6.78 -31.78
N ALA A 412 -50.90 7.37 -32.93
CA ALA A 412 -50.54 6.79 -34.22
C ALA A 412 -49.06 7.03 -34.59
N ALA A 413 -48.49 8.20 -34.28
CA ALA A 413 -47.13 8.58 -34.65
C ALA A 413 -46.21 8.84 -33.43
N TYR A 414 -46.58 8.32 -32.26
CA TYR A 414 -45.87 8.56 -30.98
C TYR A 414 -44.35 8.33 -31.04
N HIS A 415 -43.88 7.34 -31.82
CA HIS A 415 -42.48 6.99 -31.95
C HIS A 415 -41.66 8.05 -32.71
N LEU A 416 -42.29 8.84 -33.59
CA LEU A 416 -41.68 10.00 -34.21
C LEU A 416 -41.79 11.22 -33.29
N ASN A 417 -42.94 11.41 -32.63
CA ASN A 417 -43.13 12.50 -31.67
C ASN A 417 -42.11 12.45 -30.51
N ILE A 418 -41.89 11.27 -29.93
CA ILE A 418 -40.92 11.06 -28.85
C ILE A 418 -39.50 11.37 -29.34
N ARG A 419 -39.12 10.94 -30.53
CA ARG A 419 -37.78 11.22 -31.10
C ARG A 419 -37.56 12.70 -31.38
N LEU A 420 -38.58 13.42 -31.85
CA LEU A 420 -38.51 14.87 -32.03
C LEU A 420 -38.38 15.58 -30.66
N TYR A 421 -39.14 15.13 -29.66
CA TYR A 421 -39.03 15.67 -28.31
C TYR A 421 -37.65 15.42 -27.68
N GLU A 422 -37.11 14.23 -27.87
CA GLU A 422 -35.76 13.86 -27.43
C GLU A 422 -34.72 14.85 -28.01
N LYS A 423 -34.83 15.23 -29.29
CA LYS A 423 -33.95 16.23 -29.92
C LYS A 423 -34.10 17.63 -29.33
N LEU A 424 -35.30 18.03 -28.92
CA LEU A 424 -35.50 19.30 -28.20
C LEU A 424 -34.79 19.29 -26.85
N LEU A 425 -34.86 18.18 -26.11
CA LEU A 425 -34.20 18.04 -24.81
C LEU A 425 -32.68 18.05 -24.93
N TYR A 426 -32.11 17.48 -26.00
CA TYR A 426 -30.68 17.61 -26.29
C TYR A 426 -30.23 19.05 -26.53
N GLY A 427 -31.13 19.95 -26.93
CA GLY A 427 -30.85 21.39 -27.06
C GLY A 427 -30.66 22.14 -25.74
N LEU A 428 -30.81 21.46 -24.59
CA LEU A 428 -30.55 22.02 -23.26
C LEU A 428 -29.09 21.90 -22.80
N PHE A 429 -28.29 21.08 -23.48
CA PHE A 429 -26.88 20.85 -23.16
C PHE A 429 -25.98 21.79 -23.95
N ASP A 430 -24.82 22.12 -23.39
CA ASP A 430 -23.80 22.90 -24.09
C ASP A 430 -23.13 22.04 -25.18
N ILE A 431 -23.05 22.54 -26.42
CA ILE A 431 -22.32 21.90 -27.52
C ILE A 431 -20.82 21.77 -27.24
N LEU A 432 -20.23 22.71 -26.50
CA LEU A 432 -18.79 22.72 -26.21
C LEU A 432 -18.44 21.79 -25.04
N ASP A 433 -19.35 21.66 -24.07
CA ASP A 433 -19.24 20.73 -22.96
C ASP A 433 -20.56 19.97 -22.78
N GLU A 434 -20.65 18.85 -23.48
CA GLU A 434 -21.80 17.94 -23.49
C GLU A 434 -22.23 17.45 -22.09
N GLY A 435 -21.35 17.57 -21.08
CA GLY A 435 -21.62 17.22 -19.68
C GLY A 435 -22.40 18.28 -18.88
N GLN A 436 -22.61 19.47 -19.43
CA GLN A 436 -23.22 20.60 -18.72
C GLN A 436 -24.52 21.08 -19.35
N LEU A 437 -25.44 21.54 -18.51
CA LEU A 437 -26.63 22.27 -18.92
C LEU A 437 -26.28 23.74 -19.13
N ILE A 438 -26.87 24.37 -20.13
CA ILE A 438 -26.73 25.81 -20.39
C ILE A 438 -27.33 26.66 -19.26
N GLU A 439 -26.81 27.85 -19.04
CA GLU A 439 -27.28 28.77 -17.98
C GLU A 439 -28.78 29.08 -18.13
N GLU A 440 -29.29 29.17 -19.36
CA GLU A 440 -30.69 29.44 -19.67
C GLU A 440 -31.58 28.19 -19.79
N ALA A 441 -31.13 27.02 -19.32
CA ALA A 441 -31.85 25.74 -19.50
C ALA A 441 -33.32 25.79 -19.02
N ASP A 442 -33.59 26.38 -17.85
CA ASP A 442 -34.95 26.52 -17.30
C ASP A 442 -35.85 27.42 -18.17
N ALA A 443 -35.28 28.48 -18.72
CA ALA A 443 -35.98 29.42 -19.60
C ALA A 443 -36.27 28.78 -20.96
N ILE A 444 -35.32 28.03 -21.52
CA ILE A 444 -35.48 27.27 -22.76
C ILE A 444 -36.49 26.13 -22.58
N PHE A 445 -36.45 25.43 -21.45
CA PHE A 445 -37.43 24.40 -21.14
C PHE A 445 -38.86 24.95 -21.09
N SER A 446 -39.04 26.18 -20.62
CA SER A 446 -40.34 26.86 -20.64
C SER A 446 -40.86 27.09 -22.06
N LEU A 447 -39.98 27.27 -23.05
CA LEU A 447 -40.34 27.32 -24.48
C LEU A 447 -40.65 25.93 -25.04
N ILE A 448 -39.86 24.92 -24.68
CA ILE A 448 -40.07 23.52 -25.10
C ILE A 448 -41.45 23.01 -24.64
N LYS A 449 -41.96 23.43 -23.48
CA LYS A 449 -43.31 23.10 -23.00
C LYS A 449 -44.44 23.47 -23.99
N LEU A 450 -44.25 24.48 -24.83
CA LEU A 450 -45.23 24.86 -25.85
C LEU A 450 -45.45 23.74 -26.89
N THR A 451 -44.50 22.83 -27.05
CA THR A 451 -44.59 21.69 -27.97
C THR A 451 -45.41 20.52 -27.42
N TRP A 452 -45.71 20.49 -26.11
CA TRP A 452 -46.33 19.36 -25.44
C TRP A 452 -47.67 18.95 -26.05
N SER A 453 -48.55 19.91 -26.35
CA SER A 453 -49.86 19.62 -26.95
C SER A 453 -49.78 19.17 -28.41
N THR A 454 -48.70 19.53 -29.14
CA THR A 454 -48.52 19.10 -30.53
C THR A 454 -47.92 17.69 -30.60
N LEU A 455 -47.01 17.36 -29.67
CA LEU A 455 -46.33 16.07 -29.63
C LEU A 455 -47.05 15.01 -28.79
N GLY A 456 -48.00 15.40 -27.93
CA GLY A 456 -48.65 14.51 -26.98
C GLY A 456 -47.77 14.16 -25.79
N ILE A 457 -47.01 15.12 -25.28
CA ILE A 457 -46.13 14.93 -24.12
C ILE A 457 -46.86 15.35 -22.85
N THR A 458 -47.14 14.40 -21.96
CA THR A 458 -47.65 14.69 -20.62
C THR A 458 -46.48 15.01 -19.67
N LYS A 459 -46.77 15.61 -18.51
CA LYS A 459 -45.75 15.91 -17.49
C LYS A 459 -44.97 14.65 -17.06
N LYS A 460 -45.68 13.52 -16.89
CA LYS A 460 -45.07 12.24 -16.51
C LYS A 460 -44.20 11.66 -17.64
N MET A 461 -44.61 11.79 -18.90
CA MET A 461 -43.78 11.43 -20.05
C MET A 461 -42.54 12.30 -20.15
N HIS A 462 -42.66 13.60 -19.92
CA HIS A 462 -41.52 14.50 -19.92
C HIS A 462 -40.50 14.09 -18.86
N ASN A 463 -40.91 13.90 -17.61
CA ASN A 463 -39.99 13.49 -16.54
C ASN A 463 -39.27 12.17 -16.89
N ALA A 464 -39.97 11.22 -17.52
CA ALA A 464 -39.38 9.95 -17.96
C ALA A 464 -38.36 10.15 -19.10
N LEU A 465 -38.73 10.92 -20.13
CA LEU A 465 -37.89 11.17 -21.31
C LEU A 465 -36.70 12.08 -20.99
N TYR A 466 -36.87 13.06 -20.11
CA TYR A 466 -35.80 13.95 -19.68
C TYR A 466 -34.82 13.24 -18.77
N GLY A 467 -35.31 12.45 -17.80
CA GLY A 467 -34.46 11.55 -17.02
C GLY A 467 -33.69 10.55 -17.89
N TRP A 468 -34.31 10.07 -18.98
CA TRP A 468 -33.65 9.22 -19.98
C TRP A 468 -32.54 9.94 -20.75
N VAL A 469 -32.78 11.14 -21.26
CA VAL A 469 -31.77 11.95 -21.99
C VAL A 469 -30.61 12.33 -21.07
N LEU A 470 -30.89 12.78 -19.84
CA LEU A 470 -29.87 13.07 -18.83
C LEU A 470 -29.01 11.84 -18.52
N PHE A 471 -29.64 10.66 -18.43
CA PHE A 471 -28.93 9.40 -18.24
C PHE A 471 -28.07 9.02 -19.47
N GLN A 472 -28.58 9.18 -20.69
CA GLN A 472 -27.81 8.92 -21.90
C GLN A 472 -26.59 9.85 -22.01
N GLN A 473 -26.75 11.12 -21.63
CA GLN A 473 -25.63 12.04 -21.58
C GLN A 473 -24.61 11.62 -20.50
N PHE A 474 -25.07 11.27 -19.30
CA PHE A 474 -24.19 10.73 -18.27
C PHE A 474 -23.41 9.48 -18.75
N VAL A 475 -24.02 8.58 -19.50
CA VAL A 475 -23.31 7.39 -20.03
C VAL A 475 -22.19 7.78 -21.01
N SER A 476 -22.30 8.93 -21.66
CA SER A 476 -21.33 9.42 -22.65
C SER A 476 -20.24 10.30 -22.03
N THR A 477 -20.59 11.14 -21.05
CA THR A 477 -19.70 12.13 -20.42
C THR A 477 -19.14 11.68 -19.07
N GLU A 478 -19.79 10.70 -18.43
CA GLU A 478 -19.52 10.24 -17.06
C GLU A 478 -19.64 11.33 -15.98
N GLU A 479 -20.36 12.42 -16.28
CA GLU A 479 -20.51 13.58 -15.39
C GLU A 479 -21.56 13.30 -14.30
N GLY A 480 -21.11 13.28 -13.05
CA GLY A 480 -21.92 12.73 -11.96
C GLY A 480 -23.15 13.57 -11.57
N MET A 481 -23.13 14.87 -11.83
CA MET A 481 -24.28 15.75 -11.59
C MET A 481 -25.46 15.42 -12.50
N LEU A 482 -25.21 15.03 -13.75
CA LEU A 482 -26.26 14.63 -14.69
C LEU A 482 -27.01 13.38 -14.20
N LEU A 483 -26.29 12.46 -13.56
CA LEU A 483 -26.88 11.27 -12.97
C LEU A 483 -27.83 11.60 -11.80
N GLU A 484 -27.50 12.59 -10.96
CA GLU A 484 -28.40 13.04 -9.87
C GLU A 484 -29.69 13.66 -10.41
N HIS A 485 -29.58 14.50 -11.45
CA HIS A 485 -30.74 15.06 -12.14
C HIS A 485 -31.58 13.96 -12.78
N ALA A 486 -30.94 12.97 -13.43
CA ALA A 486 -31.64 11.83 -14.01
C ALA A 486 -32.42 11.01 -12.96
N ILE A 487 -31.81 10.74 -11.80
CA ILE A 487 -32.47 10.05 -10.68
C ILE A 487 -33.69 10.83 -10.22
N ARG A 488 -33.57 12.15 -10.04
CA ARG A 488 -34.68 13.01 -9.59
C ARG A 488 -35.86 13.00 -10.58
N GLU A 489 -35.56 13.13 -11.86
CA GLU A 489 -36.58 13.14 -12.93
C GLU A 489 -37.27 11.78 -13.07
N LEU A 490 -36.50 10.69 -13.09
CA LEU A 490 -37.05 9.33 -13.11
C LEU A 490 -37.86 9.03 -11.85
N GLN A 491 -37.48 9.57 -10.69
CA GLN A 491 -38.24 9.42 -9.45
C GLN A 491 -39.59 10.14 -9.53
N CYS A 492 -39.62 11.33 -10.11
CA CYS A 492 -40.88 12.03 -10.37
C CYS A 492 -41.76 11.23 -11.35
N ALA A 493 -41.17 10.65 -12.40
CA ALA A 493 -41.89 9.83 -13.38
C ALA A 493 -42.46 8.52 -12.81
N LEU A 494 -41.77 7.91 -11.86
CA LEU A 494 -42.15 6.62 -11.23
C LEU A 494 -43.01 6.79 -9.97
N SER A 495 -43.17 8.02 -9.47
CA SER A 495 -43.99 8.27 -8.28
C SER A 495 -45.49 8.07 -8.57
N PRO A 496 -46.26 7.54 -7.60
CA PRO A 496 -47.71 7.49 -7.65
C PRO A 496 -48.27 8.88 -7.31
N LEU A 497 -48.01 9.85 -8.17
CA LEU A 497 -48.73 11.14 -8.14
C LEU A 497 -50.20 10.91 -8.53
N GLU A 498 -51.09 11.82 -8.14
CA GLU A 498 -52.47 11.90 -8.61
C GLU A 498 -52.48 12.11 -10.14
N VAL A 499 -52.39 11.01 -10.89
CA VAL A 499 -52.43 11.03 -12.36
C VAL A 499 -53.87 10.77 -12.79
N ASP A 500 -54.37 11.57 -13.73
CA ASP A 500 -55.65 11.32 -14.39
C ASP A 500 -55.61 9.90 -14.99
N GLU A 501 -56.60 9.07 -14.63
CA GLU A 501 -56.71 7.68 -15.09
C GLU A 501 -56.61 7.58 -16.63
N LYS A 502 -57.05 8.63 -17.33
CA LYS A 502 -56.94 8.77 -18.80
C LYS A 502 -55.50 8.93 -19.28
N GLU A 503 -54.67 9.72 -18.58
CA GLU A 503 -53.25 9.90 -18.93
C GLU A 503 -52.45 8.61 -18.70
N GLU A 504 -52.80 7.83 -17.68
CA GLU A 504 -52.18 6.54 -17.43
C GLU A 504 -52.52 5.51 -18.52
N GLN A 505 -53.78 5.45 -18.94
CA GLN A 505 -54.21 4.61 -20.07
C GLN A 505 -53.53 5.03 -21.38
N TYR A 506 -53.38 6.34 -21.62
CA TYR A 506 -52.65 6.86 -22.78
C TYR A 506 -51.18 6.43 -22.75
N MET A 507 -50.46 6.62 -21.65
CA MET A 507 -49.05 6.21 -21.55
C MET A 507 -48.86 4.70 -21.70
N ASN A 508 -49.79 3.90 -21.18
CA ASN A 508 -49.78 2.44 -21.33
C ASN A 508 -49.97 2.00 -22.79
N SER A 509 -50.58 2.83 -23.63
CA SER A 509 -50.74 2.57 -25.07
C SER A 509 -49.45 2.75 -25.88
N LEU A 510 -48.45 3.47 -25.34
CA LEU A 510 -47.19 3.76 -26.02
C LEU A 510 -46.21 2.60 -25.85
N VAL A 511 -46.10 1.74 -26.87
CA VAL A 511 -45.38 0.47 -26.78
C VAL A 511 -43.91 0.57 -27.20
N CYS A 512 -42.99 0.19 -26.32
CA CYS A 512 -41.61 -0.12 -26.65
C CYS A 512 -41.45 -1.64 -26.84
N LEU A 513 -40.73 -2.07 -27.88
CA LEU A 513 -40.46 -3.49 -28.14
C LEU A 513 -39.07 -3.86 -27.63
N ARG A 514 -38.97 -4.88 -26.78
CA ARG A 514 -37.67 -5.39 -26.36
C ARG A 514 -37.65 -6.92 -26.35
N GLU A 515 -36.56 -7.47 -26.87
CA GLU A 515 -36.22 -8.88 -26.71
C GLU A 515 -35.77 -9.12 -25.27
N PHE A 516 -36.45 -10.02 -24.59
CA PHE A 516 -36.09 -10.45 -23.24
C PHE A 516 -36.13 -11.97 -23.18
N LYS A 517 -34.98 -12.60 -22.88
CA LYS A 517 -34.83 -14.07 -22.75
C LYS A 517 -35.40 -14.86 -23.96
N GLY A 518 -35.16 -14.39 -25.19
CA GLY A 518 -35.58 -15.10 -26.42
C GLY A 518 -37.02 -14.86 -26.89
N GLY A 519 -37.76 -13.89 -26.31
CA GLY A 519 -39.07 -13.46 -26.81
C GLY A 519 -39.26 -11.93 -26.76
N GLU A 520 -40.10 -11.38 -27.65
CA GLU A 520 -40.46 -9.95 -27.66
C GLU A 520 -41.48 -9.65 -26.55
N ARG A 521 -41.11 -8.79 -25.59
CA ARG A 521 -42.05 -8.21 -24.62
C ARG A 521 -42.46 -6.82 -25.04
N LYS A 522 -43.77 -6.55 -24.94
CA LYS A 522 -44.36 -5.21 -25.09
C LYS A 522 -44.32 -4.53 -23.73
N LEU A 523 -43.63 -3.40 -23.66
CA LEU A 523 -43.53 -2.57 -22.46
C LEU A 523 -44.10 -1.19 -22.77
N ASN A 524 -44.70 -0.52 -21.78
CA ASN A 524 -45.00 0.90 -21.95
C ASN A 524 -43.70 1.73 -21.96
N LEU A 525 -43.77 3.01 -22.35
CA LEU A 525 -42.60 3.89 -22.45
C LEU A 525 -41.77 3.95 -21.16
N VAL A 526 -42.42 4.15 -20.01
CA VAL A 526 -41.75 4.29 -18.71
C VAL A 526 -41.10 2.98 -18.27
N GLN A 527 -41.75 1.84 -18.48
CA GLN A 527 -41.19 0.50 -18.25
C GLN A 527 -40.03 0.20 -19.20
N GLY A 528 -40.11 0.66 -20.46
CA GLY A 528 -39.05 0.53 -21.46
C GLY A 528 -37.78 1.30 -21.05
N ILE A 529 -37.94 2.55 -20.62
CA ILE A 529 -36.85 3.38 -20.07
C ILE A 529 -36.27 2.72 -18.82
N SER A 530 -37.13 2.37 -17.86
CA SER A 530 -36.73 1.72 -16.61
C SER A 530 -35.94 0.43 -16.89
N LEU A 531 -36.44 -0.47 -17.73
CA LEU A 531 -35.70 -1.70 -18.05
C LEU A 531 -34.36 -1.41 -18.77
N SER A 532 -34.28 -0.36 -19.59
CA SER A 532 -33.03 0.07 -20.25
C SER A 532 -31.98 0.49 -19.25
N VAL A 533 -32.36 1.41 -18.37
CA VAL A 533 -31.49 1.92 -17.30
C VAL A 533 -31.11 0.79 -16.35
N GLY A 534 -32.07 -0.03 -15.92
CA GLY A 534 -31.84 -1.14 -14.99
C GLY A 534 -30.91 -2.21 -15.56
N THR A 535 -31.01 -2.53 -16.85
CA THR A 535 -30.10 -3.49 -17.51
C THR A 535 -28.67 -2.93 -17.57
N TRP A 536 -28.52 -1.64 -17.85
CA TRP A 536 -27.21 -0.98 -17.84
C TRP A 536 -26.60 -0.97 -16.44
N CYS A 537 -27.39 -0.61 -15.41
CA CYS A 537 -26.97 -0.69 -14.01
C CYS A 537 -26.54 -2.12 -13.64
N ASP A 538 -27.31 -3.14 -14.06
CA ASP A 538 -26.98 -4.54 -13.80
C ASP A 538 -25.64 -4.95 -14.40
N ILE A 539 -25.31 -4.49 -15.60
CA ILE A 539 -24.03 -4.79 -16.25
C ILE A 539 -22.89 -4.11 -15.49
N LYS A 540 -23.03 -2.83 -15.15
CA LYS A 540 -21.99 -2.05 -14.47
C LYS A 540 -21.76 -2.53 -13.03
N LEU A 541 -22.82 -2.83 -12.29
CA LEU A 541 -22.75 -3.31 -10.91
C LEU A 541 -22.24 -4.75 -10.81
N GLN A 542 -22.39 -5.59 -11.85
CA GLN A 542 -21.80 -6.93 -11.85
C GLN A 542 -20.26 -6.93 -11.91
N ASN A 543 -19.64 -5.82 -12.34
CA ASN A 543 -18.19 -5.65 -12.35
C ASN A 543 -17.81 -4.23 -11.89
N TYR A 544 -18.30 -3.85 -10.70
CA TYR A 544 -18.10 -2.50 -10.17
C TYR A 544 -16.62 -2.19 -9.90
N HIS A 545 -15.81 -3.19 -9.55
CA HIS A 545 -14.36 -3.01 -9.35
C HIS A 545 -13.64 -2.54 -10.62
N LEU A 546 -14.16 -2.84 -11.81
CA LEU A 546 -13.61 -2.34 -13.07
C LEU A 546 -14.15 -0.93 -13.36
N HIS A 547 -15.48 -0.78 -13.35
CA HIS A 547 -16.15 0.42 -13.83
C HIS A 547 -16.07 1.63 -12.89
N PHE A 548 -15.92 1.42 -11.59
CA PHE A 548 -15.85 2.49 -10.59
C PHE A 548 -14.47 2.56 -9.91
N SER A 549 -13.43 2.10 -10.60
CA SER A 549 -12.06 2.10 -10.09
C SER A 549 -11.47 3.51 -9.95
N GLN A 550 -11.75 4.40 -10.91
CA GLN A 550 -11.27 5.79 -10.98
C GLN A 550 -12.29 6.82 -10.43
N LYS A 551 -13.58 6.65 -10.73
CA LYS A 551 -14.67 7.54 -10.30
C LYS A 551 -15.61 6.84 -9.29
N SER A 552 -15.12 6.59 -8.09
CA SER A 552 -15.86 5.86 -7.05
C SER A 552 -17.11 6.56 -6.54
N SER A 553 -17.17 7.90 -6.61
CA SER A 553 -18.33 8.72 -6.20
C SER A 553 -19.62 8.36 -6.96
N ASN A 554 -19.49 7.92 -8.22
CA ASN A 554 -20.63 7.53 -9.04
C ASN A 554 -21.24 6.19 -8.65
N PHE A 555 -20.54 5.34 -7.89
CA PHE A 555 -21.06 4.04 -7.47
C PHE A 555 -22.33 4.17 -6.63
N GLY A 556 -22.32 5.08 -5.64
CA GLY A 556 -23.49 5.36 -4.80
C GLY A 556 -24.70 5.85 -5.60
N ARG A 557 -24.45 6.74 -6.58
CA ARG A 557 -25.47 7.26 -7.48
C ARG A 557 -26.07 6.18 -8.39
N VAL A 558 -25.23 5.31 -8.96
CA VAL A 558 -25.70 4.17 -9.79
C VAL A 558 -26.49 3.15 -8.97
N MET A 559 -26.10 2.90 -7.71
CA MET A 559 -26.87 2.07 -6.79
C MET A 559 -28.24 2.67 -6.47
N ALA A 560 -28.32 3.99 -6.25
CA ALA A 560 -29.59 4.69 -6.05
C ALA A 560 -30.49 4.61 -7.30
N LEU A 561 -29.90 4.77 -8.50
CA LEU A 561 -30.62 4.62 -9.76
C LEU A 561 -31.14 3.19 -9.97
N ALA A 562 -30.31 2.18 -9.67
CA ALA A 562 -30.69 0.77 -9.75
C ALA A 562 -31.84 0.43 -8.78
N SER A 563 -31.85 1.03 -7.58
CA SER A 563 -32.95 0.89 -6.63
C SER A 563 -34.24 1.51 -7.15
N LEU A 564 -34.15 2.72 -7.68
CA LEU A 564 -35.30 3.49 -8.15
C LEU A 564 -36.03 2.78 -9.28
N VAL A 565 -35.26 2.30 -10.25
CA VAL A 565 -35.73 1.62 -11.47
C VAL A 565 -36.26 0.20 -11.18
N GLY A 566 -35.94 -0.37 -10.02
CA GLY A 566 -36.52 -1.63 -9.56
C GLY A 566 -36.14 -2.86 -10.38
N ILE A 567 -36.70 -4.01 -9.99
CA ILE A 567 -36.46 -5.31 -10.63
C ILE A 567 -37.73 -5.73 -11.38
N LEU A 568 -37.61 -6.15 -12.65
CA LEU A 568 -38.70 -6.84 -13.32
C LEU A 568 -38.99 -8.16 -12.59
N GLY A 569 -40.18 -8.28 -12.01
CA GLY A 569 -40.65 -9.52 -11.39
C GLY A 569 -40.54 -10.69 -12.37
N SER A 570 -40.02 -11.82 -11.90
CA SER A 570 -39.97 -13.08 -12.65
C SER A 570 -41.35 -13.77 -12.77
N GLY A 571 -42.45 -13.02 -12.63
CA GLY A 571 -43.79 -13.59 -12.72
C GLY A 571 -44.20 -13.75 -14.18
N ASP A 572 -44.63 -14.95 -14.55
CA ASP A 572 -45.38 -15.20 -15.78
C ASP A 572 -46.78 -14.62 -15.61
N CYS A 573 -46.99 -13.35 -15.98
CA CYS A 573 -48.31 -12.84 -16.35
C CYS A 573 -48.17 -11.50 -17.09
N ALA A 574 -49.16 -11.15 -17.90
CA ALA A 574 -49.18 -10.07 -18.89
C ALA A 574 -49.01 -8.62 -18.34
N GLU A 575 -48.72 -8.44 -17.05
CA GLU A 575 -48.47 -7.14 -16.41
C GLU A 575 -47.15 -7.15 -15.65
N ALA A 576 -46.08 -6.66 -16.29
CA ALA A 576 -44.80 -6.44 -15.62
C ALA A 576 -44.91 -5.24 -14.66
N LYS A 577 -45.35 -5.49 -13.41
CA LYS A 577 -45.29 -4.48 -12.35
C LYS A 577 -43.83 -4.25 -11.95
N LEU A 578 -43.42 -2.99 -12.03
CA LEU A 578 -42.09 -2.52 -11.68
C LEU A 578 -42.07 -2.32 -10.16
N ASN A 579 -41.49 -3.27 -9.42
CA ASN A 579 -41.44 -3.17 -7.97
C ASN A 579 -40.20 -2.37 -7.57
N LYS A 580 -40.41 -1.23 -6.91
CA LYS A 580 -39.34 -0.42 -6.32
C LYS A 580 -38.50 -1.28 -5.39
N MET A 581 -37.17 -1.21 -5.52
CA MET A 581 -36.27 -1.98 -4.68
C MET A 581 -36.17 -1.31 -3.31
N ASN A 582 -36.75 -1.93 -2.29
CA ASN A 582 -36.61 -1.49 -0.90
C ASN A 582 -35.48 -2.26 -0.23
N ALA A 583 -34.75 -1.62 0.69
CA ALA A 583 -33.63 -2.24 1.41
C ALA A 583 -34.04 -3.51 2.20
N LEU A 584 -35.33 -3.65 2.54
CA LEU A 584 -35.90 -4.81 3.24
C LEU A 584 -36.40 -5.93 2.29
N ASP A 585 -36.27 -5.79 0.96
CA ASP A 585 -36.71 -6.81 0.01
C ASP A 585 -35.64 -7.90 -0.19
N ASP A 586 -35.96 -9.14 0.16
CA ASP A 586 -35.11 -10.33 -0.04
C ASP A 586 -34.63 -10.48 -1.50
N ARG A 587 -35.42 -10.02 -2.47
CA ARG A 587 -35.05 -10.04 -3.89
C ARG A 587 -33.89 -9.08 -4.19
N ALA A 588 -33.89 -7.90 -3.58
CA ALA A 588 -32.83 -6.90 -3.68
C ALA A 588 -31.52 -7.46 -3.13
N ASN A 589 -31.58 -8.00 -1.91
CA ASN A 589 -30.44 -8.59 -1.21
C ASN A 589 -29.80 -9.72 -2.04
N ARG A 590 -30.60 -10.67 -2.56
CA ARG A 590 -30.08 -11.74 -3.45
C ARG A 590 -29.38 -11.20 -4.69
N LYS A 591 -29.88 -10.11 -5.29
CA LYS A 591 -29.29 -9.52 -6.50
C LYS A 591 -27.96 -8.84 -6.19
N ILE A 592 -27.88 -8.12 -5.08
CA ILE A 592 -26.65 -7.44 -4.63
C ILE A 592 -25.59 -8.47 -4.23
N LYS A 593 -25.96 -9.54 -3.51
CA LYS A 593 -25.05 -10.68 -3.24
C LYS A 593 -24.45 -11.24 -4.53
N LYS A 594 -25.25 -11.35 -5.59
CA LYS A 594 -24.79 -11.78 -6.92
C LYS A 594 -23.84 -10.77 -7.57
N TYR A 595 -24.07 -9.47 -7.43
CA TYR A 595 -23.16 -8.44 -7.93
C TYR A 595 -21.81 -8.48 -7.24
N VAL A 596 -21.81 -8.52 -5.90
CA VAL A 596 -20.60 -8.62 -5.07
C VAL A 596 -19.79 -9.85 -5.50
N LYS A 597 -20.42 -11.03 -5.53
CA LYS A 597 -19.76 -12.27 -5.95
C LYS A 597 -19.15 -12.16 -7.35
N ARG A 598 -19.90 -11.70 -8.35
CA ARG A 598 -19.42 -11.58 -9.74
C ARG A 598 -18.30 -10.54 -9.89
N SER A 599 -18.39 -9.43 -9.16
CA SER A 599 -17.42 -8.34 -9.21
C SER A 599 -16.09 -8.77 -8.58
N ILE A 600 -16.14 -9.45 -7.43
CA ILE A 600 -14.96 -10.03 -6.77
C ILE A 600 -14.33 -11.11 -7.65
N GLU A 601 -15.11 -12.07 -8.19
CA GLU A 601 -14.61 -13.09 -9.13
C GLU A 601 -13.96 -12.50 -10.39
N ALA A 602 -14.48 -11.38 -10.89
CA ALA A 602 -13.90 -10.67 -12.04
C ALA A 602 -12.65 -9.88 -11.66
N ALA A 603 -12.57 -9.33 -10.44
CA ALA A 603 -11.37 -8.69 -9.92
C ALA A 603 -10.24 -9.71 -9.68
N LEU A 604 -10.55 -10.85 -9.06
CA LEU A 604 -9.60 -11.95 -8.82
C LEU A 604 -8.97 -12.48 -10.11
N ARG A 605 -9.78 -12.64 -11.17
CA ARG A 605 -9.27 -13.03 -12.49
C ARG A 605 -8.29 -12.00 -13.06
N ARG A 606 -8.63 -10.72 -13.01
CA ARG A 606 -7.75 -9.64 -13.47
C ARG A 606 -6.42 -9.59 -12.72
N VAL A 607 -6.46 -9.70 -11.39
CA VAL A 607 -5.25 -9.73 -10.54
C VAL A 607 -4.35 -10.92 -10.91
N THR A 608 -4.95 -12.08 -11.16
CA THR A 608 -4.19 -13.28 -11.58
C THR A 608 -3.55 -13.08 -12.95
N ASP A 609 -4.28 -12.51 -13.91
CA ASP A 609 -3.77 -12.24 -15.26
C ASP A 609 -2.62 -11.22 -15.23
N THR A 610 -2.71 -10.16 -14.42
CA THR A 610 -1.64 -9.18 -14.27
C THR A 610 -0.36 -9.78 -13.66
N ILE A 611 -0.50 -10.71 -12.70
CA ILE A 611 0.65 -11.38 -12.08
C ILE A 611 1.33 -12.36 -13.05
N LEU A 612 0.56 -12.96 -13.98
CA LEU A 612 1.11 -13.82 -15.03
C LEU A 612 1.88 -13.03 -16.11
N GLU A 613 1.50 -11.76 -16.36
CA GLU A 613 2.14 -10.91 -17.37
C GLU A 613 3.41 -10.20 -16.84
N TYR A 614 3.47 -9.87 -15.55
CA TYR A 614 4.68 -9.37 -14.92
C TYR A 614 5.71 -10.50 -14.80
N LYS A 615 6.74 -10.51 -15.65
CA LYS A 615 7.94 -11.34 -15.44
C LYS A 615 8.62 -10.86 -14.16
N VAL A 616 8.42 -11.57 -13.05
CA VAL A 616 8.88 -11.14 -11.73
C VAL A 616 10.35 -11.53 -11.53
N GLU A 617 11.24 -10.54 -11.54
CA GLU A 617 12.68 -10.75 -11.32
C GLU A 617 13.10 -10.77 -9.83
N ARG A 618 12.21 -10.51 -8.85
CA ARG A 618 12.64 -10.42 -7.42
C ARG A 618 11.66 -10.89 -6.32
N ALA A 619 10.40 -11.22 -6.58
CA ALA A 619 9.41 -11.56 -5.53
C ALA A 619 8.57 -12.80 -5.88
N HIS A 620 8.19 -13.60 -4.89
CA HIS A 620 7.40 -14.81 -5.12
C HIS A 620 5.95 -14.46 -5.55
N PRO A 621 5.36 -15.14 -6.56
CA PRO A 621 4.01 -14.83 -7.07
C PRO A 621 2.90 -14.85 -6.03
N LEU A 622 3.00 -15.72 -5.01
CA LEU A 622 2.02 -15.76 -3.90
C LEU A 622 2.10 -14.52 -3.00
N ALA A 623 3.30 -13.96 -2.76
CA ALA A 623 3.45 -12.77 -1.95
C ALA A 623 2.86 -11.54 -2.67
N LEU A 624 3.10 -11.42 -3.97
CA LEU A 624 2.48 -10.39 -4.81
C LEU A 624 0.95 -10.54 -4.84
N LEU A 625 0.46 -11.77 -5.00
CA LEU A 625 -0.95 -12.06 -4.96
C LEU A 625 -1.56 -11.63 -3.63
N ALA A 626 -0.93 -11.95 -2.49
CA ALA A 626 -1.43 -11.56 -1.18
C ALA A 626 -1.55 -10.03 -1.04
N ASN A 627 -0.52 -9.28 -1.45
CA ASN A 627 -0.52 -7.81 -1.39
C ASN A 627 -1.63 -7.20 -2.25
N GLU A 628 -1.81 -7.66 -3.49
CA GLU A 628 -2.89 -7.19 -4.37
C GLU A 628 -4.29 -7.53 -3.83
N LEU A 629 -4.44 -8.69 -3.20
CA LEU A 629 -5.70 -9.08 -2.53
C LEU A 629 -5.98 -8.21 -1.30
N THR A 630 -4.95 -7.81 -0.55
CA THR A 630 -5.08 -6.88 0.58
C THR A 630 -5.58 -5.53 0.09
N LEU A 631 -4.99 -4.97 -0.98
CA LEU A 631 -5.45 -3.71 -1.59
C LEU A 631 -6.89 -3.80 -2.10
N LEU A 632 -7.26 -4.94 -2.70
CA LEU A 632 -8.64 -5.19 -3.14
C LEU A 632 -9.61 -5.23 -1.95
N ALA A 633 -9.22 -5.88 -0.85
CA ALA A 633 -10.02 -5.99 0.37
C ALA A 633 -10.21 -4.64 1.06
N GLU A 634 -9.15 -3.83 1.15
CA GLU A 634 -9.20 -2.45 1.67
C GLU A 634 -10.11 -1.57 0.81
N LYS A 635 -10.04 -1.69 -0.52
CA LYS A 635 -10.90 -0.94 -1.44
C LYS A 635 -12.37 -1.33 -1.29
N GLU A 636 -12.66 -2.62 -1.12
CA GLU A 636 -14.01 -3.12 -0.84
C GLU A 636 -14.56 -2.50 0.45
N LEU A 637 -13.77 -2.44 1.53
CA LEU A 637 -14.18 -1.85 2.80
C LEU A 637 -14.37 -0.34 2.74
N ASN A 638 -13.41 0.39 2.17
CA ASN A 638 -13.36 1.85 2.28
C ASN A 638 -14.26 2.55 1.26
N VAL A 639 -14.47 1.94 0.08
CA VAL A 639 -15.15 2.59 -1.04
C VAL A 639 -16.55 2.01 -1.27
N PHE A 640 -16.68 0.68 -1.32
CA PHE A 640 -17.91 0.03 -1.77
C PHE A 640 -18.83 -0.37 -0.61
N PHE A 641 -18.28 -0.86 0.49
CA PHE A 641 -19.05 -1.28 1.65
C PHE A 641 -19.92 -0.18 2.28
N PRO A 642 -19.49 1.10 2.41
CA PRO A 642 -20.34 2.12 3.03
C PRO A 642 -21.66 2.31 2.27
N VAL A 643 -21.63 2.16 0.94
CA VAL A 643 -22.81 2.20 0.07
C VAL A 643 -23.60 0.89 0.15
N LEU A 644 -22.92 -0.26 0.11
CA LEU A 644 -23.55 -1.57 0.12
C LEU A 644 -24.17 -1.96 1.47
N ARG A 645 -23.65 -1.45 2.59
CA ARG A 645 -24.13 -1.73 3.97
C ARG A 645 -25.62 -1.44 4.13
N GLN A 646 -26.12 -0.39 3.47
CA GLN A 646 -27.53 0.00 3.50
C GLN A 646 -28.46 -1.05 2.87
N TRP A 647 -27.94 -1.90 1.98
CA TRP A 647 -28.73 -2.84 1.19
C TRP A 647 -28.40 -4.31 1.47
N CYS A 648 -27.14 -4.61 1.81
CA CYS A 648 -26.65 -5.94 2.12
C CYS A 648 -25.51 -5.81 3.15
N PRO A 649 -25.81 -5.90 4.46
CA PRO A 649 -24.80 -5.83 5.52
C PRO A 649 -23.80 -7.01 5.44
N GLU A 650 -24.20 -8.13 4.83
CA GLU A 650 -23.35 -9.30 4.63
C GLU A 650 -22.40 -9.20 3.41
N SER A 651 -22.43 -8.10 2.64
CA SER A 651 -21.62 -7.94 1.43
C SER A 651 -20.12 -8.10 1.69
N VAL A 652 -19.57 -7.44 2.72
CA VAL A 652 -18.16 -7.57 3.10
C VAL A 652 -17.81 -8.97 3.57
N ARG A 653 -18.72 -9.68 4.26
CA ARG A 653 -18.47 -11.09 4.66
C ARG A 653 -18.32 -11.99 3.44
N ILE A 654 -19.15 -11.78 2.43
CA ILE A 654 -19.08 -12.54 1.16
C ILE A 654 -17.77 -12.24 0.44
N SER A 655 -17.39 -10.97 0.34
CA SER A 655 -16.12 -10.56 -0.28
C SER A 655 -14.93 -11.16 0.47
N ALA A 656 -14.87 -11.00 1.80
CA ALA A 656 -13.80 -11.57 2.62
C ALA A 656 -13.69 -13.09 2.48
N LYS A 657 -14.83 -13.82 2.50
CA LYS A 657 -14.86 -15.28 2.33
C LYS A 657 -14.36 -15.72 0.95
N LEU A 658 -14.74 -15.01 -0.12
CA LEU A 658 -14.28 -15.32 -1.48
C LEU A 658 -12.78 -15.05 -1.67
N LEU A 659 -12.29 -13.92 -1.17
CA LEU A 659 -10.86 -13.60 -1.19
C LEU A 659 -10.05 -14.63 -0.38
N HIS A 660 -10.55 -14.98 0.81
CA HIS A 660 -9.93 -15.95 1.69
C HIS A 660 -9.85 -17.35 1.05
N GLN A 661 -10.95 -17.83 0.47
CA GLN A 661 -10.99 -19.13 -0.21
C GLN A 661 -10.02 -19.16 -1.41
N PHE A 662 -10.03 -18.11 -2.24
CA PHE A 662 -9.20 -18.05 -3.43
C PHE A 662 -7.69 -18.07 -3.12
N TYR A 663 -7.26 -17.32 -2.11
CA TYR A 663 -5.86 -17.34 -1.69
C TYR A 663 -5.49 -18.65 -0.98
N GLY A 664 -6.40 -19.16 -0.14
CA GLY A 664 -6.21 -20.40 0.61
C GLY A 664 -5.96 -21.62 -0.28
N GLU A 665 -6.71 -21.76 -1.39
CA GLU A 665 -6.52 -22.85 -2.36
C GLU A 665 -5.10 -22.90 -2.93
N LYS A 666 -4.44 -21.73 -3.06
CA LYS A 666 -3.06 -21.62 -3.57
C LYS A 666 -2.01 -21.69 -2.46
N LEU A 667 -2.34 -21.20 -1.25
CA LEU A 667 -1.44 -21.17 -0.11
C LEU A 667 -1.30 -22.54 0.56
N VAL A 668 -2.38 -23.30 0.72
CA VAL A 668 -2.36 -24.60 1.44
C VAL A 668 -1.34 -25.59 0.84
N PRO A 669 -1.26 -25.79 -0.49
CA PRO A 669 -0.22 -26.64 -1.09
C PRO A 669 1.20 -26.12 -0.84
N PHE A 670 1.38 -24.80 -0.81
CA PHE A 670 2.67 -24.18 -0.50
C PHE A 670 3.08 -24.48 0.94
N LEU A 671 2.17 -24.29 1.91
CA LEU A 671 2.43 -24.57 3.34
C LEU A 671 2.80 -26.03 3.59
N GLY A 672 2.19 -26.97 2.87
CA GLY A 672 2.54 -28.40 2.99
C GLY A 672 3.90 -28.78 2.38
N GLY A 673 4.48 -27.92 1.54
CA GLY A 673 5.77 -28.15 0.87
C GLY A 673 6.96 -27.45 1.52
N VAL A 674 6.77 -26.61 2.53
CA VAL A 674 7.86 -25.88 3.17
C VAL A 674 8.54 -26.73 4.25
N SER A 675 9.86 -26.88 4.13
CA SER A 675 10.71 -27.57 5.13
C SER A 675 11.80 -26.70 5.75
N SER A 676 12.06 -25.50 5.21
CA SER A 676 13.12 -24.60 5.70
C SER A 676 12.80 -23.13 5.39
N LEU A 677 13.46 -22.20 6.10
CA LEU A 677 13.31 -20.76 5.91
C LEU A 677 14.04 -20.28 4.64
N SER A 678 13.43 -20.49 3.46
CA SER A 678 13.92 -19.99 2.17
C SER A 678 13.54 -18.53 1.92
N GLU A 679 14.13 -17.88 0.90
CA GLU A 679 13.77 -16.51 0.49
C GLU A 679 12.28 -16.40 0.10
N ASP A 680 11.74 -17.43 -0.56
CA ASP A 680 10.31 -17.51 -0.90
C ASP A 680 9.44 -17.50 0.36
N VAL A 681 9.79 -18.27 1.39
CA VAL A 681 9.06 -18.33 2.66
C VAL A 681 9.08 -16.98 3.37
N ARG A 682 10.25 -16.32 3.40
CA ARG A 682 10.41 -14.98 4.00
C ARG A 682 9.52 -13.94 3.31
N SER A 683 9.24 -14.08 2.02
CA SER A 683 8.35 -13.17 1.30
C SER A 683 6.85 -13.53 1.44
N VAL A 684 6.52 -14.83 1.40
CA VAL A 684 5.12 -15.31 1.34
C VAL A 684 4.46 -15.27 2.70
N PHE A 685 5.14 -15.70 3.77
CA PHE A 685 4.50 -15.85 5.08
C PHE A 685 4.03 -14.52 5.67
N PRO A 686 4.83 -13.43 5.66
CA PRO A 686 4.37 -12.14 6.17
C PRO A 686 3.19 -11.57 5.37
N ALA A 687 3.26 -11.67 4.04
CA ALA A 687 2.19 -11.19 3.15
C ALA A 687 0.89 -12.01 3.34
N ALA A 688 1.01 -13.33 3.49
CA ALA A 688 -0.12 -14.22 3.77
C ALA A 688 -0.76 -13.95 5.13
N TYR A 689 0.06 -13.73 6.16
CA TYR A 689 -0.40 -13.43 7.52
C TYR A 689 -1.13 -12.09 7.58
N MET A 690 -0.56 -11.05 6.95
CA MET A 690 -1.20 -9.73 6.85
C MET A 690 -2.54 -9.80 6.13
N LEU A 691 -2.64 -10.57 5.04
CA LEU A 691 -3.90 -10.77 4.33
C LEU A 691 -4.93 -11.49 5.23
N ASP A 692 -4.56 -12.56 5.93
CA ASP A 692 -5.45 -13.30 6.83
C ASP A 692 -6.01 -12.40 7.95
N HIS A 693 -5.13 -11.63 8.61
CA HIS A 693 -5.52 -10.68 9.64
C HIS A 693 -6.46 -9.60 9.08
N THR A 694 -6.12 -9.02 7.92
CA THR A 694 -6.97 -8.00 7.28
C THR A 694 -8.35 -8.57 6.95
N LEU A 695 -8.42 -9.77 6.35
CA LEU A 695 -9.67 -10.43 6.02
C LEU A 695 -10.49 -10.81 7.26
N SER A 696 -9.84 -11.21 8.35
CA SER A 696 -10.50 -11.51 9.63
C SER A 696 -11.03 -10.25 10.33
N GLN A 697 -10.28 -9.14 10.28
CA GLN A 697 -10.75 -7.85 10.76
C GLN A 697 -11.95 -7.33 9.94
N LEU A 698 -11.91 -7.51 8.63
CA LEU A 698 -13.03 -7.20 7.73
C LEU A 698 -14.25 -8.06 8.04
N TYR A 699 -14.05 -9.34 8.31
CA TYR A 699 -15.13 -10.26 8.66
C TYR A 699 -15.79 -9.87 10.00
N THR A 700 -14.99 -9.49 11.00
CA THR A 700 -15.46 -9.15 12.36
C THR A 700 -16.07 -7.76 12.50
N SER A 701 -15.54 -6.74 11.80
CA SER A 701 -16.09 -5.37 11.81
C SER A 701 -17.54 -5.27 11.32
N SER A 702 -18.02 -6.25 10.55
CA SER A 702 -19.40 -6.36 10.11
C SER A 702 -20.39 -6.85 11.20
N LEU A 703 -19.93 -7.19 12.40
CA LEU A 703 -20.73 -7.83 13.46
C LEU A 703 -21.21 -6.86 14.56
N GLU A 704 -20.82 -5.59 14.52
CA GLU A 704 -21.09 -4.63 15.60
C GLU A 704 -22.59 -4.32 15.81
N ASP A 705 -23.47 -4.57 14.82
CA ASP A 705 -24.90 -4.21 14.87
C ASP A 705 -25.88 -5.33 15.24
N SER A 706 -25.44 -6.59 15.43
CA SER A 706 -26.36 -7.72 15.69
C SER A 706 -26.10 -8.37 17.05
N THR A 707 -27.11 -8.33 17.93
CA THR A 707 -27.23 -8.85 19.30
C THR A 707 -27.05 -10.37 19.47
N LEU A 708 -26.46 -11.08 18.51
CA LEU A 708 -26.25 -12.53 18.54
C LEU A 708 -24.76 -12.85 18.33
N ARG A 709 -23.94 -12.57 19.35
CA ARG A 709 -22.48 -12.75 19.31
C ARG A 709 -21.99 -14.19 19.56
N HIS A 710 -22.87 -15.17 19.80
CA HIS A 710 -22.43 -16.48 20.33
C HIS A 710 -22.43 -17.68 19.38
N SER A 711 -22.74 -17.54 18.07
CA SER A 711 -22.82 -18.72 17.19
C SER A 711 -22.21 -18.62 15.79
N VAL A 712 -21.58 -17.49 15.40
CA VAL A 712 -21.10 -17.28 14.00
C VAL A 712 -19.57 -17.13 13.89
N SER A 713 -18.81 -17.33 14.98
CA SER A 713 -17.35 -17.17 14.99
C SER A 713 -16.54 -18.30 14.32
N GLN A 714 -17.18 -19.27 13.66
CA GLN A 714 -16.50 -20.47 13.10
C GLN A 714 -16.33 -20.51 11.57
N ASP A 715 -16.82 -19.53 10.80
CA ASP A 715 -16.94 -19.69 9.34
C ASP A 715 -15.70 -19.25 8.53
N LEU A 716 -14.78 -18.47 9.10
CA LEU A 716 -13.50 -18.10 8.49
C LEU A 716 -12.36 -18.64 9.37
N GLY A 717 -11.87 -19.83 9.05
CA GLY A 717 -10.72 -20.41 9.75
C GLY A 717 -9.42 -19.82 9.22
N HIS A 718 -8.56 -19.32 10.12
CA HIS A 718 -7.21 -18.86 9.77
C HIS A 718 -6.42 -19.91 9.00
N TYR A 719 -5.49 -19.49 8.15
CA TYR A 719 -4.69 -20.40 7.30
C TYR A 719 -3.72 -21.31 8.07
N GLN A 720 -3.68 -21.23 9.41
CA GLN A 720 -2.79 -22.00 10.29
C GLN A 720 -1.30 -21.78 9.97
N ILE A 721 -0.94 -20.60 9.45
CA ILE A 721 0.46 -20.22 9.13
C ILE A 721 1.35 -20.39 10.37
N GLU A 722 0.83 -20.05 11.56
CA GLU A 722 1.53 -20.20 12.84
C GLU A 722 2.00 -21.64 13.11
N LYS A 723 1.18 -22.64 12.76
CA LYS A 723 1.52 -24.05 12.96
C LYS A 723 2.60 -24.54 12.01
N ALA A 724 2.62 -24.01 10.78
CA ALA A 724 3.67 -24.33 9.81
C ALA A 724 4.98 -23.58 10.14
N LEU A 725 4.88 -22.32 10.57
CA LEU A 725 6.02 -21.46 10.88
C LEU A 725 6.78 -21.91 12.12
N GLY A 726 6.08 -22.31 13.19
CA GLY A 726 6.70 -22.59 14.49
C GLY A 726 7.92 -23.51 14.41
N PRO A 727 7.78 -24.75 13.89
CA PRO A 727 8.91 -25.66 13.73
C PRO A 727 10.03 -25.11 12.85
N ILE A 728 9.69 -24.43 11.75
CA ILE A 728 10.66 -23.88 10.78
C ILE A 728 11.50 -22.75 11.42
N LEU A 729 10.85 -21.86 12.15
CA LEU A 729 11.52 -20.76 12.83
C LEU A 729 12.43 -21.29 13.94
N LEU A 730 11.98 -22.30 14.68
CA LEU A 730 12.78 -22.95 15.71
C LEU A 730 14.01 -23.66 15.12
N ASP A 731 13.85 -24.44 14.05
CA ASP A 731 14.97 -25.11 13.36
C ASP A 731 15.97 -24.09 12.81
N TRP A 732 15.50 -22.96 12.28
CA TRP A 732 16.37 -21.87 11.84
C TRP A 732 17.14 -21.25 13.01
N LEU A 733 16.49 -20.96 14.14
CA LEU A 733 17.14 -20.43 15.35
C LEU A 733 18.20 -21.40 15.89
N ILE A 734 17.91 -22.71 15.90
CA ILE A 734 18.87 -23.74 16.29
C ILE A 734 20.09 -23.73 15.35
N GLY A 735 19.86 -23.60 14.04
CA GLY A 735 20.93 -23.44 13.05
C GLY A 735 21.77 -22.18 13.28
N GLN A 736 21.13 -21.04 13.57
CA GLN A 736 21.83 -19.79 13.90
C GLN A 736 22.65 -19.91 15.19
N HIS A 737 22.12 -20.58 16.22
CA HIS A 737 22.84 -20.80 17.47
C HIS A 737 24.20 -21.47 17.23
N ALA A 738 24.23 -22.57 16.48
CA ALA A 738 25.48 -23.28 16.18
C ALA A 738 26.47 -22.41 15.39
N HIS A 739 25.98 -21.66 14.41
CA HIS A 739 26.79 -20.76 13.60
C HIS A 739 27.41 -19.63 14.43
N ILE A 740 26.62 -18.95 15.27
CA ILE A 740 27.09 -17.84 16.10
C ILE A 740 28.13 -18.31 17.12
N MET A 741 27.94 -19.49 17.72
CA MET A 741 28.93 -20.05 18.65
C MET A 741 30.26 -20.34 17.98
N GLU A 742 30.24 -20.90 16.75
CA GLU A 742 31.47 -21.15 15.99
C GLU A 742 32.18 -19.84 15.60
N TRP A 743 31.42 -18.83 15.15
CA TRP A 743 31.96 -17.50 14.81
C TRP A 743 32.54 -16.78 16.03
N THR A 744 31.85 -16.84 17.17
CA THR A 744 32.34 -16.27 18.44
C THR A 744 33.65 -16.94 18.85
N GLY A 745 33.75 -18.26 18.66
CA GLY A 745 34.98 -19.02 18.87
C GLY A 745 36.12 -18.51 17.98
N ARG A 746 35.90 -18.47 16.66
CA ARG A 746 36.90 -18.02 15.68
C ARG A 746 37.33 -16.56 15.88
N ALA A 747 36.40 -15.68 16.24
CA ALA A 747 36.69 -14.27 16.51
C ALA A 747 37.65 -14.11 17.71
N LEU A 748 37.49 -14.93 18.76
CA LEU A 748 38.39 -14.94 19.90
C LEU A 748 39.75 -15.58 19.58
N ASP A 749 39.80 -16.58 18.70
CA ASP A 749 41.05 -17.24 18.30
C ASP A 749 42.00 -16.33 17.50
N ILE A 750 41.46 -15.31 16.83
CA ILE A 750 42.21 -14.36 15.97
C ILE A 750 42.53 -13.06 16.73
N GLU A 751 41.98 -12.87 17.93
CA GLU A 751 42.09 -11.60 18.66
C GLU A 751 43.48 -11.38 19.28
N ASP A 752 44.11 -10.25 18.94
CA ASP A 752 45.44 -9.86 19.45
C ASP A 752 45.39 -8.97 20.70
N TRP A 753 44.17 -8.54 21.11
CA TRP A 753 43.89 -7.65 22.23
C TRP A 753 44.56 -6.28 22.10
N GLU A 754 44.39 -5.66 20.93
CA GLU A 754 44.78 -4.28 20.64
C GLU A 754 43.54 -3.36 20.61
N PRO A 755 43.67 -2.05 20.90
CA PRO A 755 42.54 -1.15 20.88
C PRO A 755 42.11 -0.91 19.42
N LEU A 756 40.79 -0.96 19.15
CA LEU A 756 40.28 -0.74 17.79
C LEU A 756 40.66 0.63 17.22
N SER A 757 40.65 1.67 18.05
CA SER A 757 41.14 3.01 17.70
C SER A 757 41.48 3.83 18.95
N PHE A 758 42.01 5.04 18.77
CA PHE A 758 42.29 5.95 19.89
C PHE A 758 41.04 6.30 20.72
N HIS A 759 39.87 6.37 20.08
CA HIS A 759 38.61 6.67 20.75
C HIS A 759 37.85 5.42 21.22
N GLN A 760 38.09 4.27 20.58
CA GLN A 760 37.43 3.00 20.90
C GLN A 760 38.46 2.01 21.43
N LYS A 761 38.58 1.97 22.76
CA LYS A 761 39.61 1.20 23.48
C LYS A 761 39.23 -0.26 23.74
N GLN A 762 38.17 -0.76 23.10
CA GLN A 762 37.71 -2.16 23.15
C GLN A 762 38.29 -3.01 22.02
N ALA A 763 38.21 -4.33 22.18
CA ALA A 763 38.62 -5.31 21.17
C ALA A 763 37.71 -5.31 19.93
N ALA A 764 38.22 -5.75 18.77
CA ALA A 764 37.45 -5.80 17.53
C ALA A 764 36.45 -6.97 17.52
N SER A 765 36.82 -8.11 18.10
CA SER A 765 36.00 -9.32 18.16
C SER A 765 34.63 -9.08 18.79
N ILE A 766 34.51 -8.28 19.84
CA ILE A 766 33.23 -8.06 20.50
C ILE A 766 32.25 -7.27 19.64
N ILE A 767 32.74 -6.35 18.80
CA ILE A 767 31.90 -5.55 17.91
C ILE A 767 31.26 -6.47 16.87
N GLU A 768 32.03 -7.41 16.33
CA GLU A 768 31.52 -8.38 15.36
C GLU A 768 30.52 -9.36 16.01
N VAL A 769 30.78 -9.80 17.24
CA VAL A 769 29.82 -10.64 17.99
C VAL A 769 28.48 -9.92 18.19
N PHE A 770 28.49 -8.67 18.66
CA PHE A 770 27.25 -7.89 18.78
C PHE A 770 26.58 -7.64 17.44
N ARG A 771 27.34 -7.34 16.38
CA ARG A 771 26.80 -7.15 15.02
C ARG A 771 26.04 -8.39 14.55
N ILE A 772 26.60 -9.59 14.75
CA ILE A 772 25.98 -10.86 14.36
C ILE A 772 24.74 -11.14 15.21
N ILE A 773 24.79 -10.86 16.53
CA ILE A 773 23.64 -11.02 17.42
C ILE A 773 22.50 -10.08 16.99
N GLU A 774 22.78 -8.80 16.80
CA GLU A 774 21.82 -7.79 16.34
C GLU A 774 21.23 -8.16 14.98
N GLU A 775 22.06 -8.58 14.02
CA GLU A 775 21.59 -9.06 12.71
C GLU A 775 20.65 -10.27 12.85
N THR A 776 20.92 -11.18 13.79
CA THR A 776 20.07 -12.35 14.05
C THR A 776 18.74 -11.95 14.70
N VAL A 777 18.77 -11.01 15.65
CA VAL A 777 17.59 -10.42 16.27
C VAL A 777 16.72 -9.73 15.20
N ASP A 778 17.32 -8.89 14.37
CA ASP A 778 16.64 -8.19 13.28
C ASP A 778 16.04 -9.15 12.25
N GLN A 779 16.76 -10.21 11.88
CA GLN A 779 16.23 -11.24 10.96
C GLN A 779 15.06 -12.02 11.58
N SER A 780 15.10 -12.30 12.89
CA SER A 780 14.03 -13.03 13.58
C SER A 780 12.73 -12.23 13.68
N PHE A 781 12.81 -10.93 14.01
CA PHE A 781 11.64 -10.05 14.14
C PHE A 781 11.23 -9.36 12.83
N GLY A 782 12.14 -9.26 11.86
CA GLY A 782 11.91 -8.64 10.56
C GLY A 782 10.82 -9.32 9.72
N LEU A 783 10.47 -10.57 10.04
CA LEU A 783 9.37 -11.30 9.42
C LEU A 783 7.99 -10.74 9.81
N LYS A 784 7.86 -9.96 10.90
CA LYS A 784 6.56 -9.45 11.42
C LYS A 784 5.50 -10.54 11.58
N LEU A 785 5.93 -11.75 11.94
CA LEU A 785 5.07 -12.91 12.17
C LEU A 785 4.97 -13.16 13.68
N PRO A 786 3.83 -13.64 14.19
CA PRO A 786 3.67 -13.88 15.62
C PRO A 786 4.72 -14.89 16.10
N VAL A 787 5.54 -14.44 17.05
CA VAL A 787 6.58 -15.23 17.70
C VAL A 787 6.03 -15.69 19.04
N ASP A 788 6.09 -16.99 19.31
CA ASP A 788 5.68 -17.57 20.61
C ASP A 788 6.83 -17.49 21.64
N ILE A 789 6.50 -17.63 22.93
CA ILE A 789 7.45 -17.59 24.06
C ILE A 789 8.61 -18.58 23.84
N THR A 790 8.34 -19.74 23.23
CA THR A 790 9.35 -20.75 22.90
C THR A 790 10.45 -20.22 21.98
N HIS A 791 10.10 -19.43 20.96
CA HIS A 791 11.05 -18.83 20.04
C HIS A 791 11.81 -17.68 20.69
N LEU A 792 11.15 -16.89 21.56
CA LEU A 792 11.82 -15.86 22.34
C LEU A 792 12.85 -16.48 23.29
N GLN A 793 12.50 -17.56 23.98
CA GLN A 793 13.42 -18.30 24.83
C GLN A 793 14.61 -18.85 24.04
N ALA A 794 14.40 -19.36 22.83
CA ALA A 794 15.49 -19.80 21.95
C ALA A 794 16.40 -18.63 21.53
N LEU A 795 15.84 -17.47 21.18
CA LEU A 795 16.61 -16.27 20.85
C LEU A 795 17.41 -15.75 22.05
N LEU A 796 16.79 -15.64 23.22
CA LEU A 796 17.46 -15.23 24.46
C LEU A 796 18.55 -16.22 24.86
N SER A 797 18.33 -17.51 24.61
CA SER A 797 19.37 -18.53 24.81
C SER A 797 20.55 -18.32 23.87
N ILE A 798 20.34 -17.91 22.60
CA ILE A 798 21.44 -17.58 21.68
C ILE A 798 22.27 -16.40 22.20
N VAL A 799 21.60 -15.34 22.67
CA VAL A 799 22.26 -14.15 23.25
C VAL A 799 23.07 -14.55 24.49
N TYR A 800 22.48 -15.38 25.36
CA TYR A 800 23.16 -15.87 26.55
C TYR A 800 24.41 -16.68 26.24
N HIS A 801 24.29 -17.74 25.44
CA HIS A 801 25.41 -18.65 25.18
C HIS A 801 26.54 -17.97 24.39
N SER A 802 26.21 -17.04 23.50
CA SER A 802 27.23 -16.27 22.75
C SER A 802 28.02 -15.32 23.66
N LEU A 803 27.33 -14.50 24.48
CA LEU A 803 27.99 -13.55 25.37
C LEU A 803 28.65 -14.21 26.59
N ASP A 804 27.98 -15.16 27.25
CA ASP A 804 28.58 -15.91 28.35
C ASP A 804 29.75 -16.76 27.85
N GLY A 805 29.60 -17.44 26.70
CA GLY A 805 30.70 -18.18 26.08
C GLY A 805 31.92 -17.30 25.79
N TYR A 806 31.71 -16.07 25.33
CA TYR A 806 32.79 -15.08 25.14
C TYR A 806 33.47 -14.71 26.46
N LEU A 807 32.68 -14.39 27.49
CA LEU A 807 33.18 -14.00 28.82
C LEU A 807 33.91 -15.15 29.55
N GLN A 808 33.37 -16.37 29.49
CA GLN A 808 33.99 -17.56 30.09
C GLN A 808 35.32 -17.90 29.41
N ARG A 809 35.41 -17.75 28.08
CA ARG A 809 36.67 -17.95 27.36
C ARG A 809 37.71 -16.91 27.77
N MET A 810 37.32 -15.64 27.90
CA MET A 810 38.19 -14.59 28.44
C MET A 810 38.67 -14.89 29.86
N LEU A 811 37.80 -15.42 30.73
CA LEU A 811 38.15 -15.84 32.09
C LEU A 811 39.15 -17.01 32.10
N ASN A 812 38.97 -18.01 31.24
CA ASN A 812 39.83 -19.19 31.16
C ASN A 812 41.27 -18.86 30.69
N GLU A 813 41.45 -17.72 30.04
CA GLU A 813 42.78 -17.21 29.66
C GLU A 813 43.52 -16.54 30.83
N LEU A 814 42.84 -16.16 31.92
CA LEU A 814 43.46 -15.51 33.07
C LEU A 814 44.26 -16.49 33.93
N VAL A 815 45.25 -15.96 34.67
CA VAL A 815 46.10 -16.72 35.59
C VAL A 815 45.70 -16.41 37.04
N GLU A 816 45.76 -17.41 37.93
CA GLU A 816 45.47 -17.19 39.35
C GLU A 816 46.48 -16.24 40.01
N LYS A 817 45.97 -15.35 40.88
CA LYS A 817 46.77 -14.38 41.69
C LYS A 817 47.95 -15.03 42.41
N ASN A 818 47.78 -16.29 42.85
CA ASN A 818 48.78 -17.05 43.61
C ASN A 818 50.10 -17.28 42.88
N HIS A 819 50.10 -17.24 41.54
CA HIS A 819 51.31 -17.42 40.73
C HIS A 819 52.16 -16.15 40.65
N LEU A 820 51.59 -14.97 40.93
CA LEU A 820 52.30 -13.68 40.87
C LEU A 820 53.12 -13.39 42.12
N TYR A 821 52.78 -13.96 43.28
CA TYR A 821 53.47 -13.65 44.53
C TYR A 821 54.89 -14.25 44.57
N PRO A 822 55.88 -13.50 45.09
CA PRO A 822 57.20 -14.02 45.36
C PRO A 822 57.16 -15.07 46.49
N LEU A 823 58.12 -15.99 46.47
CA LEU A 823 58.31 -16.95 47.57
C LEU A 823 58.69 -16.19 48.85
N ALA A 824 58.02 -16.52 49.95
CA ALA A 824 58.33 -15.96 51.26
C ALA A 824 59.78 -16.33 51.64
N PRO A 825 60.62 -15.36 52.02
CA PRO A 825 61.98 -15.63 52.47
C PRO A 825 61.95 -16.40 53.81
N PRO A 826 63.04 -17.10 54.15
CA PRO A 826 63.14 -17.85 55.39
C PRO A 826 63.12 -16.91 56.61
N LEU A 827 62.46 -17.37 57.67
CA LEU A 827 62.37 -16.62 58.93
C LEU A 827 63.72 -16.62 59.65
N THR A 828 64.18 -15.44 60.02
CA THR A 828 65.43 -15.22 60.77
C THR A 828 65.14 -14.32 61.96
N ARG A 829 65.99 -14.37 62.99
CA ARG A 829 65.93 -13.44 64.13
C ARG A 829 67.00 -12.36 64.01
N TYR A 830 66.76 -11.21 64.62
CA TYR A 830 67.71 -10.10 64.63
C TYR A 830 69.05 -10.48 65.29
N GLY A 831 70.18 -10.06 64.69
CA GLY A 831 71.54 -10.23 65.18
C GLY A 831 72.30 -8.90 65.23
N GLU A 832 72.95 -8.61 66.36
CA GLU A 832 73.47 -7.27 66.73
C GLU A 832 74.87 -6.92 66.16
N THR A 833 75.36 -7.65 65.15
CA THR A 833 76.74 -7.49 64.65
C THR A 833 76.93 -6.25 63.77
N ILE A 834 77.93 -5.43 64.10
CA ILE A 834 78.21 -4.06 63.59
C ILE A 834 78.89 -4.03 62.19
N ILE A 835 79.02 -5.14 61.46
CA ILE A 835 79.68 -5.15 60.13
C ILE A 835 78.64 -5.11 59.00
N PRO A 836 78.55 -4.03 58.20
CA PRO A 836 77.65 -3.95 57.06
C PRO A 836 78.26 -4.67 55.85
N MET A 837 78.03 -5.98 55.73
CA MET A 837 78.33 -6.70 54.49
C MET A 837 77.26 -6.36 53.44
N ILE A 838 77.70 -5.85 52.29
CA ILE A 838 76.88 -5.53 51.12
C ILE A 838 76.27 -6.85 50.59
N LYS A 839 75.04 -7.17 51.03
CA LYS A 839 74.25 -8.26 50.44
C LYS A 839 73.58 -7.75 49.16
N LYS A 840 74.18 -8.00 48.00
CA LYS A 840 73.61 -7.66 46.66
C LYS A 840 72.98 -8.91 46.04
N ARG A 841 71.64 -8.86 45.81
CA ARG A 841 70.67 -9.69 45.02
C ARG A 841 71.04 -11.15 44.60
N LEU A 842 70.14 -12.13 44.49
CA LEU A 842 68.68 -12.15 44.20
C LEU A 842 68.08 -13.50 44.68
N ASN A 843 66.97 -13.50 45.44
CA ASN A 843 66.22 -14.74 45.70
C ASN A 843 65.58 -15.22 44.39
N GLU A 844 65.84 -16.48 44.01
CA GLU A 844 65.32 -17.09 42.79
C GLU A 844 63.79 -17.08 42.75
N CYS A 845 63.27 -16.82 41.56
CA CYS A 845 61.86 -16.96 41.24
C CYS A 845 61.45 -18.43 41.43
N LYS A 846 60.23 -18.67 41.92
CA LYS A 846 59.61 -20.00 41.88
C LYS A 846 59.73 -20.52 40.44
N ALA A 847 60.23 -21.73 40.22
CA ALA A 847 60.16 -22.37 38.91
C ALA A 847 58.67 -22.52 38.55
N LEU A 848 58.14 -21.56 37.79
CA LEU A 848 56.80 -21.58 37.24
C LEU A 848 56.79 -22.59 36.09
N ASP A 849 55.67 -23.27 35.90
CA ASP A 849 55.45 -24.09 34.71
C ASP A 849 55.58 -23.21 33.45
N ASP A 850 56.32 -23.67 32.44
CA ASP A 850 56.65 -22.90 31.24
C ASP A 850 55.39 -22.38 30.52
N ASN A 851 54.28 -23.13 30.62
CA ASN A 851 52.99 -22.75 30.06
C ASN A 851 52.35 -21.55 30.80
N VAL A 852 52.47 -21.50 32.13
CA VAL A 852 51.95 -20.38 32.96
C VAL A 852 52.80 -19.14 32.74
N LEU A 853 54.12 -19.30 32.60
CA LEU A 853 55.03 -18.20 32.31
C LEU A 853 54.77 -17.60 30.92
N LYS A 854 54.51 -18.44 29.91
CA LYS A 854 54.13 -17.97 28.56
C LYS A 854 52.83 -17.15 28.60
N LYS A 855 51.78 -17.65 29.26
CA LYS A 855 50.52 -16.90 29.46
C LYS A 855 50.74 -15.57 30.20
N LEU A 856 51.57 -15.57 31.25
CA LEU A 856 51.92 -14.34 31.98
C LEU A 856 52.66 -13.33 31.10
N ASN A 857 53.56 -13.77 30.24
CA ASN A 857 54.25 -12.88 29.31
C ASN A 857 53.30 -12.30 28.24
N GLU A 858 52.28 -13.05 27.85
CA GLU A 858 51.26 -12.61 26.89
C GLU A 858 50.22 -11.65 27.50
N LEU A 859 49.88 -11.79 28.79
CA LEU A 859 48.88 -10.98 29.52
C LEU A 859 49.43 -9.64 30.05
N THR A 860 50.05 -8.83 29.20
CA THR A 860 50.59 -7.51 29.60
C THR A 860 49.50 -6.58 30.15
N VAL A 861 49.90 -5.58 30.95
CA VAL A 861 48.96 -4.60 31.53
C VAL A 861 48.09 -3.93 30.45
N PRO A 862 48.61 -3.47 29.29
CA PRO A 862 47.76 -2.91 28.24
C PRO A 862 46.69 -3.88 27.70
N ARG A 863 47.04 -5.16 27.51
CA ARG A 863 46.09 -6.18 27.06
C ARG A 863 45.01 -6.47 28.09
N LEU A 864 45.37 -6.48 29.39
CA LEU A 864 44.40 -6.60 30.48
C LEU A 864 43.47 -5.39 30.54
N CYS A 865 43.96 -4.17 30.30
CA CYS A 865 43.15 -2.96 30.20
C CYS A 865 42.15 -3.04 29.04
N ILE A 866 42.56 -3.53 27.87
CA ILE A 866 41.69 -3.69 26.70
C ILE A 866 40.63 -4.77 26.96
N LYS A 867 41.00 -5.90 27.59
CA LYS A 867 40.04 -6.90 28.07
C LYS A 867 39.00 -6.29 29.02
N LEU A 868 39.43 -5.46 29.96
CA LEU A 868 38.53 -4.77 30.89
C LEU A 868 37.59 -3.79 30.19
N ASN A 869 38.11 -2.98 29.26
CA ASN A 869 37.30 -2.07 28.44
C ASN A 869 36.27 -2.82 27.58
N THR A 870 36.66 -3.99 27.06
CA THR A 870 35.78 -4.88 26.29
C THR A 870 34.62 -5.36 27.16
N VAL A 871 34.88 -5.79 28.40
CA VAL A 871 33.82 -6.17 29.35
C VAL A 871 32.91 -4.99 29.69
N GLN A 872 33.47 -3.79 29.89
CA GLN A 872 32.68 -2.58 30.11
C GLN A 872 31.81 -2.21 28.89
N PHE A 873 32.33 -2.42 27.68
CA PHE A 873 31.57 -2.24 26.45
C PHE A 873 30.40 -3.23 26.37
N ILE A 874 30.63 -4.51 26.69
CA ILE A 874 29.56 -5.53 26.78
C ILE A 874 28.48 -5.06 27.75
N GLN A 875 28.84 -4.57 28.93
CA GLN A 875 27.87 -4.08 29.92
C GLN A 875 27.02 -2.92 29.39
N LYS A 876 27.63 -1.96 28.68
CA LYS A 876 26.91 -0.82 28.07
C LYS A 876 25.97 -1.27 26.95
N GLN A 877 26.42 -2.16 26.06
CA GLN A 877 25.62 -2.66 24.94
C GLN A 877 24.51 -3.62 25.36
N LEU A 878 24.71 -4.37 26.44
CA LEU A 878 23.75 -5.35 26.93
C LEU A 878 22.39 -4.70 27.26
N GLY A 879 22.40 -3.49 27.84
CA GLY A 879 21.16 -2.75 28.11
C GLY A 879 20.42 -2.30 26.84
N LEU A 880 21.18 -1.82 25.83
CA LEU A 880 20.60 -1.42 24.55
C LEU A 880 20.00 -2.61 23.80
N LEU A 881 20.70 -3.76 23.84
CA LEU A 881 20.23 -5.00 23.23
C LEU A 881 18.94 -5.50 23.91
N GLU A 882 18.87 -5.47 25.25
CA GLU A 882 17.66 -5.84 26.00
C GLU A 882 16.47 -4.97 25.61
N ASP A 883 16.64 -3.65 25.61
CA ASP A 883 15.58 -2.70 25.23
C ASP A 883 15.15 -2.87 23.76
N GLY A 884 16.10 -3.16 22.87
CA GLY A 884 15.84 -3.44 21.45
C GLY A 884 15.02 -4.71 21.24
N ILE A 885 15.35 -5.80 21.92
CA ILE A 885 14.60 -7.07 21.86
C ILE A 885 13.22 -6.89 22.47
N ARG A 886 13.09 -6.22 23.63
CA ARG A 886 11.80 -5.96 24.29
C ARG A 886 10.87 -5.11 23.41
N SER A 887 11.41 -4.08 22.77
CA SER A 887 10.67 -3.23 21.83
C SER A 887 10.20 -4.01 20.59
N SER A 888 11.06 -4.87 20.05
CA SER A 888 10.75 -5.70 18.88
C SER A 888 9.69 -6.75 19.20
N TRP A 889 9.77 -7.38 20.38
CA TRP A 889 8.76 -8.30 20.89
C TRP A 889 7.38 -7.64 21.00
N ALA A 890 7.31 -6.44 21.60
CA ALA A 890 6.04 -5.71 21.77
C ALA A 890 5.35 -5.36 20.44
N ASN A 891 6.11 -5.18 19.36
CA ASN A 891 5.56 -4.90 18.02
C ASN A 891 4.98 -6.14 17.32
N VAL A 892 5.45 -7.32 17.69
CA VAL A 892 5.16 -8.59 16.99
C VAL A 892 4.15 -9.44 17.77
N THR A 893 4.05 -9.27 19.08
CA THR A 893 2.97 -9.87 19.88
C THR A 893 1.65 -9.17 19.53
N PRO A 894 0.63 -9.90 19.05
CA PRO A 894 -0.70 -9.32 18.91
C PRO A 894 -1.14 -8.83 20.28
N SER A 895 -1.68 -7.61 20.36
CA SER A 895 -2.30 -7.10 21.58
C SER A 895 -3.55 -7.93 21.93
N LEU A 896 -3.35 -9.15 22.43
CA LEU A 896 -4.38 -10.04 22.95
C LEU A 896 -5.08 -9.44 24.19
N ASN A 897 -4.54 -8.36 24.75
CA ASN A 897 -5.07 -7.64 25.91
C ASN A 897 -6.10 -6.54 25.57
N LYS A 898 -6.78 -6.63 24.42
CA LYS A 898 -7.99 -5.83 24.17
C LYS A 898 -9.17 -6.69 23.72
N LYS A 899 -9.49 -7.73 24.50
CA LYS A 899 -10.84 -8.30 24.46
C LYS A 899 -11.82 -7.37 25.18
N CYS A 900 -12.70 -6.80 24.37
CA CYS A 900 -14.11 -6.50 24.61
C CYS A 900 -14.72 -6.82 25.99
N TYR A 901 -15.27 -5.75 26.58
CA TYR A 901 -16.35 -5.62 27.58
C TYR A 901 -16.15 -6.19 28.99
N GLY A 902 -16.38 -5.31 29.96
CA GLY A 902 -16.27 -5.58 31.38
C GLY A 902 -17.36 -6.49 31.90
N GLU A 903 -16.93 -7.44 32.73
CA GLU A 903 -17.66 -7.93 33.87
C GLU A 903 -16.70 -7.78 35.06
N GLU A 904 -17.24 -7.34 36.20
CA GLU A 904 -16.50 -7.17 37.45
C GLU A 904 -15.82 -8.49 37.87
N PRO A 905 -14.64 -8.44 38.52
CA PRO A 905 -14.02 -9.65 39.02
C PRO A 905 -14.78 -10.12 40.28
N GLU A 906 -15.58 -11.18 40.14
CA GLU A 906 -15.99 -11.99 41.30
C GLU A 906 -14.79 -12.81 41.78
N GLU A 907 -14.43 -12.57 43.04
CA GLU A 907 -13.43 -13.28 43.80
C GLU A 907 -13.70 -14.79 43.86
N SER A 908 -12.80 -15.62 43.32
CA SER A 908 -12.55 -16.95 43.88
C SER A 908 -11.19 -17.54 43.48
N LEU A 909 -10.35 -17.69 44.50
CA LEU A 909 -9.41 -18.78 44.79
C LEU A 909 -8.26 -19.08 43.81
N GLU A 910 -7.08 -18.59 44.25
CA GLU A 910 -5.73 -19.14 44.11
C GLU A 910 -5.55 -20.47 43.34
N SER A 911 -4.87 -20.38 42.18
CA SER A 911 -3.83 -21.33 41.79
C SER A 911 -2.87 -20.64 40.82
N GLY A 912 -1.58 -20.65 41.14
CA GLY A 912 -0.52 -19.87 40.50
C GLY A 912 -0.26 -20.25 39.04
N SER A 913 -0.94 -19.57 38.12
CA SER A 913 -0.51 -19.45 36.72
C SER A 913 -0.05 -18.01 36.53
N LEU A 914 1.27 -17.81 36.41
CA LEU A 914 1.84 -16.54 35.98
C LEU A 914 1.09 -16.06 34.74
N THR A 915 0.74 -14.78 34.73
CA THR A 915 0.23 -14.17 33.49
C THR A 915 1.33 -14.27 32.42
N GLN A 916 0.99 -14.48 31.15
CA GLN A 916 1.99 -14.68 30.09
C GLN A 916 3.04 -13.55 30.02
N ASN A 917 2.69 -12.34 30.46
CA ASN A 917 3.61 -11.21 30.56
C ASN A 917 4.63 -11.37 31.69
N GLU A 918 4.22 -11.85 32.88
CA GLU A 918 5.13 -12.10 34.00
C GLU A 918 6.16 -13.18 33.66
N ALA A 919 5.76 -14.22 32.92
CA ALA A 919 6.68 -15.26 32.46
C ALA A 919 7.71 -14.73 31.44
N VAL A 920 7.31 -13.78 30.58
CA VAL A 920 8.24 -13.12 29.63
C VAL A 920 9.22 -12.24 30.39
N ASP A 921 8.74 -11.43 31.33
CA ASP A 921 9.61 -10.57 32.14
C ASP A 921 10.62 -11.39 32.96
N GLU A 922 10.19 -12.50 33.55
CA GLU A 922 11.08 -13.44 34.25
C GLU A 922 12.15 -14.04 33.32
N LEU A 923 11.82 -14.34 32.06
CA LEU A 923 12.79 -14.83 31.07
C LEU A 923 13.87 -13.79 30.72
N PHE A 924 13.49 -12.53 30.55
CA PHE A 924 14.44 -11.44 30.33
C PHE A 924 15.32 -11.26 31.58
N ASP A 925 14.70 -11.14 32.75
CA ASP A 925 15.42 -10.93 34.00
C ASP A 925 16.42 -12.05 34.29
N THR A 926 16.01 -13.31 34.14
CA THR A 926 16.90 -14.47 34.37
C THR A 926 18.09 -14.46 33.41
N THR A 927 17.86 -14.23 32.12
CA THR A 927 18.90 -14.25 31.08
C THR A 927 19.90 -13.11 31.28
N PHE A 928 19.42 -11.87 31.35
CA PHE A 928 20.27 -10.69 31.40
C PHE A 928 20.94 -10.51 32.77
N ASN A 929 20.28 -10.86 33.88
CA ASN A 929 20.95 -10.85 35.19
C ASN A 929 22.09 -11.87 35.25
N SER A 930 21.91 -13.06 34.68
CA SER A 930 23.00 -14.06 34.65
C SER A 930 24.23 -13.54 33.89
N ILE A 931 24.04 -12.86 32.76
CA ILE A 931 25.15 -12.23 32.01
C ILE A 931 25.79 -11.11 32.84
N ARG A 932 25.00 -10.25 33.49
CA ARG A 932 25.51 -9.16 34.36
C ARG A 932 26.33 -9.71 35.54
N ASP A 933 25.92 -10.82 36.12
CA ASP A 933 26.68 -11.49 37.18
C ASP A 933 28.02 -12.03 36.67
N THR A 934 28.03 -12.66 35.48
CA THR A 934 29.28 -13.10 34.83
C THR A 934 30.19 -11.88 34.55
N ILE A 935 29.66 -10.79 33.98
CA ILE A 935 30.38 -9.53 33.74
C ILE A 935 31.02 -9.01 35.03
N GLY A 936 30.26 -8.92 36.12
CA GLY A 936 30.76 -8.44 37.41
C GLY A 936 31.91 -9.29 37.95
N ASN A 937 31.80 -10.62 37.83
CA ASN A 937 32.86 -11.56 38.21
C ASN A 937 34.12 -11.39 37.34
N VAL A 938 33.97 -11.28 36.02
CA VAL A 938 35.09 -11.07 35.08
C VAL A 938 35.80 -9.75 35.37
N THR A 939 35.03 -8.68 35.49
CA THR A 939 35.52 -7.33 35.77
C THR A 939 36.38 -7.32 37.03
N LYS A 940 35.88 -7.92 38.12
CA LYS A 940 36.61 -8.02 39.39
C LYS A 940 37.89 -8.84 39.27
N LYS A 941 37.85 -10.00 38.60
CA LYS A 941 39.04 -10.86 38.44
C LYS A 941 40.12 -10.18 37.60
N ILE A 942 39.74 -9.48 36.52
CA ILE A 942 40.69 -8.74 35.69
C ILE A 942 41.26 -7.55 36.46
N SER A 943 40.43 -6.76 37.15
CA SER A 943 40.92 -5.62 37.94
C SER A 943 41.88 -6.07 39.04
N ASP A 944 41.54 -7.13 39.77
CA ASP A 944 42.38 -7.70 40.84
C ASP A 944 43.72 -8.21 40.26
N LEU A 945 43.69 -8.83 39.08
CA LEU A 945 44.88 -9.31 38.39
C LEU A 945 45.78 -8.15 37.94
N ILE A 946 45.22 -7.06 37.41
CA ILE A 946 45.97 -5.86 37.01
C ILE A 946 46.75 -5.31 38.21
N GLY A 947 46.06 -5.04 39.33
CA GLY A 947 46.71 -4.48 40.52
C GLY A 947 47.83 -5.37 41.05
N THR A 948 47.57 -6.68 41.15
CA THR A 948 48.57 -7.65 41.60
C THR A 948 49.76 -7.73 40.66
N ARG A 949 49.52 -7.76 39.35
CA ARG A 949 50.57 -7.83 38.34
C ARG A 949 51.46 -6.59 38.40
N VAL A 950 50.88 -5.40 38.49
CA VAL A 950 51.63 -4.15 38.60
C VAL A 950 52.59 -4.19 39.79
N VAL A 951 52.12 -4.55 40.98
CA VAL A 951 52.95 -4.46 42.20
C VAL A 951 53.88 -5.66 42.38
N PHE A 952 53.39 -6.89 42.16
CA PHE A 952 54.13 -8.12 42.46
C PHE A 952 54.90 -8.69 41.27
N TRP A 953 54.68 -8.20 40.05
CA TRP A 953 55.42 -8.61 38.86
C TRP A 953 56.21 -7.44 38.25
N ASP A 954 55.54 -6.40 37.78
CA ASP A 954 56.19 -5.31 37.03
C ASP A 954 57.07 -4.42 37.93
N LEU A 955 56.56 -4.04 39.11
CA LEU A 955 57.29 -3.25 40.12
C LEU A 955 57.94 -4.12 41.19
N ARG A 956 58.05 -5.43 41.01
CA ARG A 956 58.60 -6.35 42.02
C ARG A 956 60.00 -5.94 42.48
N ASP A 957 60.85 -5.61 41.52
CA ASP A 957 62.25 -5.31 41.74
C ASP A 957 62.48 -3.94 42.37
N THR A 958 61.61 -2.98 42.07
CA THR A 958 61.68 -1.61 42.53
C THR A 958 60.96 -1.45 43.86
N PHE A 959 59.73 -1.94 43.98
CA PHE A 959 58.89 -1.81 45.17
C PHE A 959 59.22 -2.87 46.24
N LEU A 960 59.03 -4.16 45.95
CA LEU A 960 59.10 -5.21 46.98
C LEU A 960 60.53 -5.53 47.45
N PHE A 961 61.54 -5.39 46.59
CA PHE A 961 62.92 -5.76 46.94
C PHE A 961 63.81 -4.60 47.40
N LEU A 962 63.42 -3.34 47.20
CA LEU A 962 64.22 -2.18 47.62
C LEU A 962 63.64 -1.44 48.82
N LEU A 963 62.31 -1.37 48.97
CA LEU A 963 61.68 -0.67 50.09
C LEU A 963 62.25 -1.14 51.44
N TYR A 964 62.75 -0.22 52.26
CA TYR A 964 63.37 -0.44 53.57
C TYR A 964 64.55 -1.44 53.62
N ARG A 965 65.18 -1.76 52.50
CA ARG A 965 66.33 -2.67 52.49
C ARG A 965 67.54 -1.99 53.13
N GLY A 966 68.10 -2.62 54.17
CA GLY A 966 69.29 -2.11 54.87
C GLY A 966 68.94 -1.16 56.02
N SER A 967 68.30 -0.02 55.72
CA SER A 967 67.71 0.88 56.72
C SER A 967 66.46 1.58 56.17
N VAL A 968 65.55 2.00 57.06
CA VAL A 968 64.34 2.74 56.66
C VAL A 968 64.68 4.13 56.13
N GLU A 969 65.63 4.84 56.77
CA GLU A 969 66.08 6.17 56.35
C GLU A 969 66.62 6.23 54.91
N SER A 970 67.32 5.18 54.45
CA SER A 970 67.97 5.17 53.13
C SER A 970 67.09 4.66 51.99
N ALA A 971 65.96 4.02 52.31
CA ALA A 971 65.10 3.35 51.34
C ALA A 971 63.61 3.62 51.63
N ARG A 972 63.27 4.92 51.73
CA ARG A 972 61.91 5.45 51.95
C ARG A 972 60.99 5.23 50.75
N LEU A 973 59.67 5.26 50.99
CA LEU A 973 58.66 5.01 49.97
C LEU A 973 58.64 6.06 48.84
N ASP A 974 58.96 7.32 49.14
CA ASP A 974 58.94 8.44 48.19
C ASP A 974 59.72 8.18 46.91
N CYS A 975 60.87 7.49 47.02
CA CYS A 975 61.72 7.14 45.88
C CYS A 975 61.05 6.24 44.84
N PHE A 976 59.94 5.58 45.20
CA PHE A 976 59.24 4.61 44.36
C PHE A 976 57.88 5.12 43.86
N LEU A 977 57.33 6.18 44.46
CA LEU A 977 56.04 6.73 44.06
C LEU A 977 56.04 7.23 42.61
N SER A 978 57.16 7.76 42.12
CA SER A 978 57.29 8.18 40.71
C SER A 978 57.10 7.02 39.73
N HIS A 979 57.45 5.78 40.11
CA HIS A 979 57.24 4.61 39.26
C HIS A 979 55.77 4.18 39.27
N ILE A 980 55.11 4.24 40.42
CA ILE A 980 53.67 3.99 40.52
C ILE A 980 52.90 5.03 39.70
N ASP A 981 53.30 6.30 39.77
CA ASP A 981 52.72 7.42 39.02
C ASP A 981 52.79 7.18 37.50
N THR A 982 53.97 6.85 36.96
CA THR A 982 54.12 6.53 35.53
C THR A 982 53.25 5.35 35.07
N VAL A 983 53.05 4.35 35.94
CA VAL A 983 52.20 3.20 35.64
C VAL A 983 50.72 3.59 35.70
N LEU A 984 50.31 4.39 36.69
CA LEU A 984 48.95 4.90 36.80
C LEU A 984 48.60 5.77 35.59
N ASP A 985 49.47 6.71 35.19
CA ASP A 985 49.28 7.52 33.99
C ASP A 985 49.10 6.66 32.74
N HIS A 986 49.95 5.64 32.57
CA HIS A 986 49.85 4.73 31.45
C HIS A 986 48.52 3.95 31.46
N ILE A 987 48.13 3.38 32.60
CA ILE A 987 46.90 2.60 32.74
C ILE A 987 45.67 3.49 32.55
N CYS A 988 45.61 4.65 33.19
CA CYS A 988 44.52 5.62 33.07
C CYS A 988 44.34 6.10 31.63
N SER A 989 45.42 6.22 30.85
CA SER A 989 45.32 6.52 29.41
C SER A 989 44.65 5.39 28.61
N LEU A 990 44.77 4.14 29.05
CA LEU A 990 44.29 2.95 28.35
C LEU A 990 42.88 2.51 28.76
N VAL A 991 42.44 2.76 29.99
CA VAL A 991 41.13 2.30 30.48
C VAL A 991 39.99 3.29 30.19
N ASP A 992 38.75 2.82 30.24
CA ASP A 992 37.53 3.64 30.24
C ASP A 992 37.32 4.30 31.61
N ASP A 993 36.79 5.53 31.62
CA ASP A 993 36.60 6.31 32.85
C ASP A 993 35.71 5.59 33.87
N ALA A 994 34.76 4.76 33.42
CA ALA A 994 33.85 4.03 34.30
C ALA A 994 34.54 2.94 35.14
N VAL A 995 35.68 2.41 34.68
CA VAL A 995 36.45 1.37 35.37
C VAL A 995 37.76 1.91 35.97
N ARG A 996 38.08 3.19 35.74
CA ARG A 996 39.29 3.85 36.24
C ARG A 996 39.45 3.66 37.74
N ASP A 997 38.45 4.08 38.51
CA ASP A 997 38.51 4.04 39.98
C ASP A 997 38.63 2.61 40.51
N LEU A 998 38.00 1.65 39.82
CA LEU A 998 38.11 0.23 40.17
C LEU A 998 39.55 -0.29 40.00
N VAL A 999 40.21 0.06 38.89
CA VAL A 999 41.59 -0.36 38.61
C VAL A 999 42.56 0.35 39.56
N VAL A 1000 42.40 1.65 39.76
CA VAL A 1000 43.23 2.43 40.70
C VAL A 1000 43.08 1.89 42.12
N LEU A 1001 41.85 1.55 42.55
CA LEU A 1001 41.59 0.90 43.83
C LEU A 1001 42.29 -0.46 43.94
N SER A 1002 42.29 -1.27 42.88
CA SER A 1002 42.99 -2.55 42.86
C SER A 1002 44.50 -2.38 43.00
N ILE A 1003 45.09 -1.41 42.30
CA ILE A 1003 46.52 -1.08 42.43
C ILE A 1003 46.84 -0.57 43.83
N PHE A 1004 45.99 0.27 44.42
CA PHE A 1004 46.13 0.71 45.80
C PHE A 1004 46.10 -0.46 46.80
N LYS A 1005 45.12 -1.37 46.66
CA LYS A 1005 45.02 -2.60 47.47
C LYS A 1005 46.27 -3.46 47.32
N ALA A 1006 46.74 -3.67 46.10
CA ALA A 1006 47.97 -4.42 45.84
C ALA A 1006 49.21 -3.71 46.42
N SER A 1007 49.23 -2.38 46.43
CA SER A 1007 50.32 -1.58 47.01
C SER A 1007 50.35 -1.70 48.53
N LEU A 1008 49.19 -1.68 49.19
CA LEU A 1008 49.05 -1.96 50.62
C LEU A 1008 49.43 -3.41 50.96
N GLU A 1009 49.00 -4.37 50.14
CA GLU A 1009 49.42 -5.78 50.28
C GLU A 1009 50.93 -5.92 50.13
N GLY A 1010 51.54 -5.22 49.15
CA GLY A 1010 52.98 -5.20 48.93
C GLY A 1010 53.73 -4.54 50.08
N PHE A 1011 53.21 -3.44 50.63
CA PHE A 1011 53.74 -2.77 51.82
C PHE A 1011 53.75 -3.73 53.01
N VAL A 1012 52.61 -4.35 53.33
CA VAL A 1012 52.51 -5.36 54.41
C VAL A 1012 53.41 -6.56 54.13
N TRP A 1013 53.56 -6.98 52.87
CA TRP A 1013 54.47 -8.05 52.49
C TRP A 1013 55.92 -7.68 52.82
N VAL A 1014 56.35 -6.44 52.56
CA VAL A 1014 57.70 -5.97 52.93
C VAL A 1014 57.90 -5.98 54.45
N LEU A 1015 56.87 -5.68 55.24
CA LEU A 1015 56.96 -5.69 56.71
C LEU A 1015 57.04 -7.09 57.31
N LEU A 1016 56.30 -8.06 56.76
CA LEU A 1016 56.13 -9.40 57.34
C LEU A 1016 56.93 -10.51 56.65
N ASN A 1017 57.28 -10.28 55.38
CA ASN A 1017 58.00 -11.19 54.50
C ASN A 1017 59.24 -10.50 53.90
N GLY A 1018 59.77 -9.49 54.59
CA GLY A 1018 60.84 -8.63 54.09
C GLY A 1018 62.21 -9.30 53.93
N GLY A 1019 62.41 -10.47 54.54
CA GLY A 1019 63.67 -11.20 54.55
C GLY A 1019 64.71 -10.64 55.54
N PRO A 1020 65.88 -11.30 55.66
CA PRO A 1020 66.86 -11.03 56.72
C PRO A 1020 67.51 -9.64 56.64
N SER A 1021 67.36 -8.92 55.53
CA SER A 1021 67.93 -7.58 55.33
C SER A 1021 67.08 -6.44 55.92
N ARG A 1022 65.99 -6.76 56.63
CA ARG A 1022 65.05 -5.77 57.17
C ARG A 1022 64.78 -6.05 58.64
N ALA A 1023 65.14 -5.10 59.50
CA ALA A 1023 64.82 -5.09 60.92
C ALA A 1023 64.51 -3.66 61.36
N PHE A 1024 63.42 -3.46 62.09
CA PHE A 1024 62.83 -2.16 62.40
C PHE A 1024 62.92 -1.83 63.89
N SER A 1025 63.48 -0.66 64.21
CA SER A 1025 63.46 -0.08 65.56
C SER A 1025 62.22 0.77 65.79
N ASP A 1026 61.94 1.14 67.04
CA ASP A 1026 60.78 2.00 67.36
C ASP A 1026 60.88 3.38 66.70
N SER A 1027 62.10 3.91 66.45
CA SER A 1027 62.29 5.15 65.67
C SER A 1027 62.00 4.98 64.18
N ASP A 1028 62.19 3.78 63.63
CA ASP A 1028 61.86 3.50 62.23
C ASP A 1028 60.34 3.46 62.00
N VAL A 1029 59.55 3.08 63.01
CA VAL A 1029 58.09 2.97 62.88
C VAL A 1029 57.44 4.33 62.59
N ILE A 1030 57.93 5.41 63.16
CA ILE A 1030 57.43 6.78 62.89
C ILE A 1030 57.62 7.13 61.40
N MET A 1031 58.79 6.85 60.85
CA MET A 1031 59.09 7.06 59.42
C MET A 1031 58.22 6.17 58.52
N MET A 1032 57.92 4.95 58.95
CA MET A 1032 57.06 4.03 58.22
C MET A 1032 55.58 4.45 58.26
N GLU A 1033 55.12 5.08 59.35
CA GLU A 1033 53.78 5.68 59.46
C GLU A 1033 53.64 6.90 58.55
N GLU A 1034 54.67 7.76 58.49
CA GLU A 1034 54.74 8.84 57.51
C GLU A 1034 54.63 8.31 56.08
N ASP A 1035 55.43 7.31 55.72
CA ASP A 1035 55.43 6.70 54.38
C ASP A 1035 54.05 6.10 54.02
N LEU A 1036 53.37 5.45 54.98
CA LEU A 1036 52.01 4.95 54.75
C LEU A 1036 51.00 6.10 54.54
N ASN A 1037 51.15 7.22 55.26
CA ASN A 1037 50.31 8.40 55.04
C ASN A 1037 50.58 9.05 53.67
N ILE A 1038 51.84 9.12 53.23
CA ILE A 1038 52.18 9.60 51.89
C ILE A 1038 51.53 8.70 50.83
N LEU A 1039 51.58 7.37 50.99
CA LEU A 1039 50.91 6.45 50.08
C LEU A 1039 49.40 6.70 50.00
N LYS A 1040 48.74 6.94 51.14
CA LYS A 1040 47.31 7.25 51.18
C LYS A 1040 47.00 8.56 50.45
N GLU A 1041 47.73 9.64 50.76
CA GLU A 1041 47.52 10.95 50.13
C GLU A 1041 47.83 10.91 48.62
N PHE A 1042 48.82 10.13 48.18
CA PHE A 1042 49.14 9.91 46.78
C PHE A 1042 47.95 9.35 45.98
N PHE A 1043 47.26 8.34 46.51
CA PHE A 1043 46.07 7.77 45.83
C PHE A 1043 44.79 8.60 46.01
N ILE A 1044 44.75 9.53 46.98
CA ILE A 1044 43.68 10.53 47.10
C ILE A 1044 43.86 11.63 46.03
N ALA A 1045 45.11 11.96 45.69
CA ALA A 1045 45.50 12.90 44.65
C ALA A 1045 44.72 14.23 44.74
N GLU A 1046 44.73 14.87 45.91
CA GLU A 1046 44.02 16.14 46.18
C GLU A 1046 42.50 16.12 45.88
N GLY A 1047 41.90 14.93 45.78
CA GLY A 1047 40.48 14.73 45.47
C GLY A 1047 40.19 14.34 44.02
N GLU A 1048 41.20 14.30 43.14
CA GLU A 1048 41.07 13.82 41.76
C GLU A 1048 41.17 12.28 41.65
N GLY A 1049 41.70 11.62 42.69
CA GLY A 1049 41.89 10.18 42.79
C GLY A 1049 40.75 9.44 43.52
N LEU A 1050 41.12 8.52 44.42
CA LEU A 1050 40.17 7.70 45.16
C LEU A 1050 39.51 8.47 46.33
N PRO A 1051 38.24 8.15 46.68
CA PRO A 1051 37.59 8.75 47.85
C PRO A 1051 38.33 8.46 49.16
N ARG A 1052 38.59 9.51 49.96
CA ARG A 1052 39.32 9.42 51.23
C ARG A 1052 38.76 8.36 52.19
N SER A 1053 37.44 8.21 52.25
CA SER A 1053 36.76 7.21 53.08
C SER A 1053 37.03 5.77 52.65
N LEU A 1054 37.24 5.53 51.36
CA LEU A 1054 37.59 4.23 50.81
C LEU A 1054 39.07 3.92 51.06
N VAL A 1055 39.94 4.90 50.86
CA VAL A 1055 41.39 4.79 51.11
C VAL A 1055 41.68 4.43 52.57
N GLU A 1056 41.08 5.16 53.53
CA GLU A 1056 41.26 4.86 54.96
C GLU A 1056 40.69 3.50 55.37
N ARG A 1057 39.59 3.08 54.74
CA ARG A 1057 38.98 1.76 55.00
C ARG A 1057 39.92 0.63 54.60
N GLU A 1058 40.49 0.68 53.41
CA GLU A 1058 41.36 -0.37 52.88
C GLU A 1058 42.74 -0.34 53.55
N ALA A 1059 43.27 0.83 53.92
CA ALA A 1059 44.54 0.97 54.63
C ALA A 1059 44.51 0.46 56.09
N LYS A 1060 43.33 0.25 56.67
CA LYS A 1060 43.15 -0.11 58.08
C LYS A 1060 44.01 -1.30 58.52
N PHE A 1061 44.12 -2.34 57.69
CA PHE A 1061 44.93 -3.51 58.03
C PHE A 1061 46.44 -3.19 58.08
N ALA A 1062 46.94 -2.41 57.12
CA ALA A 1062 48.34 -1.98 57.11
C ALA A 1062 48.67 -1.11 58.34
N VAL A 1063 47.77 -0.20 58.72
CA VAL A 1063 47.90 0.61 59.95
C VAL A 1063 47.95 -0.28 61.19
N GLN A 1064 47.10 -1.31 61.27
CA GLN A 1064 47.11 -2.25 62.40
C GLN A 1064 48.42 -3.04 62.47
N ILE A 1065 48.96 -3.52 61.34
CA ILE A 1065 50.26 -4.21 61.32
C ILE A 1065 51.40 -3.28 61.78
N LEU A 1066 51.42 -2.02 61.33
CA LEU A 1066 52.41 -1.04 61.81
C LEU A 1066 52.32 -0.81 63.32
N SER A 1067 51.10 -0.70 63.86
CA SER A 1067 50.91 -0.49 65.31
C SER A 1067 51.49 -1.62 66.17
N LEU A 1068 51.56 -2.86 65.64
CA LEU A 1068 52.21 -3.98 66.33
C LEU A 1068 53.73 -3.77 66.48
N PHE A 1069 54.38 -3.11 65.53
CA PHE A 1069 55.81 -2.81 65.63
C PHE A 1069 56.11 -1.74 66.71
N SER A 1070 55.14 -0.90 67.06
CA SER A 1070 55.24 0.09 68.15
C SER A 1070 55.06 -0.50 69.56
N LEU A 1071 54.56 -1.73 69.67
CA LEU A 1071 54.37 -2.39 70.96
C LEU A 1071 55.71 -2.92 71.52
N GLN A 1072 55.78 -3.01 72.86
CA GLN A 1072 56.88 -3.68 73.54
C GLN A 1072 56.88 -5.18 73.20
N SER A 1073 58.07 -5.77 73.04
CA SER A 1073 58.24 -7.16 72.62
C SER A 1073 57.55 -8.15 73.56
N GLU A 1074 57.52 -7.88 74.87
CA GLU A 1074 56.84 -8.69 75.87
C GLU A 1074 55.32 -8.74 75.64
N SER A 1075 54.72 -7.62 75.23
CA SER A 1075 53.28 -7.54 74.93
C SER A 1075 52.92 -8.35 73.67
N ILE A 1076 53.75 -8.27 72.63
CA ILE A 1076 53.57 -9.05 71.39
C ILE A 1076 53.76 -10.55 71.68
N VAL A 1077 54.75 -10.90 72.52
CA VAL A 1077 54.95 -12.28 72.96
C VAL A 1077 53.72 -12.77 73.72
N GLN A 1078 53.19 -12.01 74.68
CA GLN A 1078 51.97 -12.40 75.41
C GLN A 1078 50.76 -12.58 74.48
N MET A 1079 50.59 -11.67 73.52
CA MET A 1079 49.55 -11.77 72.49
C MET A 1079 49.73 -13.02 71.63
N LEU A 1080 50.97 -13.38 71.28
CA LEU A 1080 51.31 -14.61 70.57
C LEU A 1080 51.00 -15.86 71.40
N MET A 1081 51.26 -15.84 72.72
CA MET A 1081 50.93 -16.95 73.61
C MET A 1081 49.41 -17.17 73.63
N SER A 1082 48.63 -16.11 73.85
CA SER A 1082 47.16 -16.18 73.83
C SER A 1082 46.61 -16.62 72.47
N ALA A 1083 47.16 -16.11 71.36
CA ALA A 1083 46.77 -16.54 70.01
C ALA A 1083 47.08 -18.02 69.74
N SER A 1084 48.20 -18.52 70.29
CA SER A 1084 48.60 -19.93 70.14
C SER A 1084 47.72 -20.90 70.94
N GLU A 1085 47.12 -20.44 72.04
CA GLU A 1085 46.18 -21.23 72.86
C GLU A 1085 44.86 -21.54 72.14
N HIS A 1086 44.46 -20.69 71.19
CA HIS A 1086 43.22 -20.82 70.41
C HIS A 1086 43.35 -21.64 69.10
N ILE A 1087 44.52 -22.21 68.79
CA ILE A 1087 44.73 -23.04 67.59
C ILE A 1087 44.04 -24.41 67.78
N SER A 1088 42.77 -24.53 67.37
CA SER A 1088 42.06 -25.81 67.38
C SER A 1088 42.65 -26.81 66.36
N VAL A 1089 42.80 -28.05 66.80
CA VAL A 1089 43.15 -29.22 65.99
C VAL A 1089 42.08 -29.42 64.91
N GLY A 1090 42.43 -29.20 63.64
CA GLY A 1090 41.57 -29.51 62.49
C GLY A 1090 40.98 -28.29 61.79
N SER A 1091 41.79 -27.63 60.96
CA SER A 1091 41.26 -26.97 59.76
C SER A 1091 42.32 -26.91 58.68
N ASP A 1092 41.83 -27.16 57.46
CA ASP A 1092 42.51 -27.84 56.39
C ASP A 1092 43.59 -27.06 55.65
N LEU A 1093 44.39 -27.84 54.93
CA LEU A 1093 45.34 -27.44 53.92
C LEU A 1093 44.65 -26.58 52.84
N HIS A 1094 44.91 -25.26 52.80
CA HIS A 1094 45.19 -24.48 51.57
C HIS A 1094 45.20 -22.95 51.72
N ASN A 1095 44.97 -22.39 52.91
CA ASN A 1095 44.94 -20.93 53.05
C ASN A 1095 46.34 -20.28 53.13
N HIS A 1096 46.89 -19.91 51.97
CA HIS A 1096 48.03 -19.00 51.87
C HIS A 1096 47.63 -17.50 51.88
N GLY A 1097 46.36 -17.16 52.18
CA GLY A 1097 45.81 -15.88 51.71
C GLY A 1097 45.22 -14.88 52.71
N ARG A 1098 45.06 -15.17 54.01
CA ARG A 1098 44.54 -14.16 54.96
C ARG A 1098 45.31 -14.17 56.26
N LEU A 1099 46.35 -13.33 56.32
CA LEU A 1099 47.01 -12.93 57.56
C LEU A 1099 45.98 -12.18 58.42
N GLN A 1100 45.65 -12.69 59.60
CA GLN A 1100 44.82 -11.99 60.59
C GLN A 1100 45.72 -11.29 61.61
N LEU A 1101 45.22 -10.22 62.23
CA LEU A 1101 45.99 -9.39 63.17
C LEU A 1101 46.48 -10.19 64.39
N GLU A 1102 45.65 -11.13 64.87
CA GLU A 1102 45.92 -12.01 66.01
C GLU A 1102 46.44 -13.39 65.58
N ASP A 1103 46.73 -13.61 64.29
CA ASP A 1103 47.30 -14.88 63.84
C ASP A 1103 48.72 -15.03 64.39
N ALA A 1104 48.99 -16.16 65.05
CA ALA A 1104 50.30 -16.52 65.56
C ALA A 1104 51.39 -16.41 64.46
N GLN A 1105 51.06 -16.68 63.20
CA GLN A 1105 52.00 -16.51 62.09
C GLN A 1105 52.36 -15.04 61.81
N THR A 1106 51.40 -14.12 61.93
CA THR A 1106 51.62 -12.67 61.77
C THR A 1106 52.51 -12.16 62.91
N LEU A 1107 52.19 -12.50 64.16
CA LEU A 1107 52.93 -12.04 65.34
C LEU A 1107 54.37 -12.55 65.37
N VAL A 1108 54.61 -13.81 64.99
CA VAL A 1108 55.99 -14.33 64.86
C VAL A 1108 56.78 -13.57 63.78
N ARG A 1109 56.15 -13.23 62.64
CA ARG A 1109 56.79 -12.45 61.57
C ARG A 1109 57.13 -11.03 62.01
N VAL A 1110 56.24 -10.38 62.77
CA VAL A 1110 56.51 -9.08 63.39
C VAL A 1110 57.72 -9.18 64.33
N LEU A 1111 57.77 -10.18 65.22
CA LEU A 1111 58.91 -10.40 66.11
C LEU A 1111 60.22 -10.68 65.36
N CYS A 1112 60.17 -11.37 64.21
CA CYS A 1112 61.36 -11.64 63.39
C CYS A 1112 61.99 -10.36 62.83
N HIS A 1113 61.15 -9.37 62.48
CA HIS A 1113 61.56 -8.11 61.92
C HIS A 1113 61.70 -6.98 62.95
N LYS A 1114 61.37 -7.19 64.24
CA LYS A 1114 61.59 -6.18 65.29
C LYS A 1114 63.06 -6.16 65.72
N LYS A 1115 63.70 -4.99 65.71
CA LYS A 1115 65.10 -4.76 66.08
C LYS A 1115 65.25 -4.69 67.60
N ASP A 1116 64.92 -5.78 68.27
CA ASP A 1116 64.92 -5.87 69.74
C ASP A 1116 65.59 -7.16 70.25
N GLY A 1117 66.32 -7.02 71.36
CA GLY A 1117 67.07 -8.10 71.99
C GLY A 1117 66.17 -9.15 72.65
N GLU A 1118 65.08 -8.73 73.29
CA GLU A 1118 64.14 -9.65 73.96
C GLU A 1118 63.34 -10.47 72.93
N ALA A 1119 62.88 -9.84 71.85
CA ALA A 1119 62.28 -10.55 70.71
C ALA A 1119 63.23 -11.61 70.12
N SER A 1120 64.51 -11.27 69.90
CA SER A 1120 65.51 -12.22 69.38
C SER A 1120 65.81 -13.37 70.36
N LYS A 1121 65.90 -13.10 71.67
CA LYS A 1121 66.06 -14.13 72.71
C LYS A 1121 64.88 -15.10 72.73
N PHE A 1122 63.66 -14.58 72.67
CA PHE A 1122 62.44 -15.39 72.62
C PHE A 1122 62.42 -16.29 71.38
N LEU A 1123 62.64 -15.74 70.19
CA LEU A 1123 62.67 -16.50 68.93
C LEU A 1123 63.78 -17.56 68.91
N LYS A 1124 64.94 -17.26 69.51
CA LYS A 1124 66.03 -18.23 69.68
C LYS A 1124 65.61 -19.40 70.57
N ARG A 1125 64.97 -19.12 71.70
CA ARG A 1125 64.57 -20.13 72.70
C ARG A 1125 63.42 -21.01 72.20
N GLN A 1126 62.36 -20.41 71.69
CA GLN A 1126 61.11 -21.12 71.35
C GLN A 1126 61.11 -21.70 69.93
N TYR A 1127 61.71 -20.99 68.95
CA TYR A 1127 61.63 -21.38 67.53
C TYR A 1127 62.96 -21.82 66.91
N GLN A 1128 64.08 -21.62 67.62
CA GLN A 1128 65.44 -21.96 67.16
C GLN A 1128 65.79 -21.34 65.79
N LEU A 1129 65.39 -20.08 65.57
CA LEU A 1129 65.65 -19.38 64.31
C LEU A 1129 67.12 -18.90 64.22
N PRO A 1130 67.75 -18.96 63.03
CA PRO A 1130 69.11 -18.49 62.79
C PRO A 1130 69.19 -16.96 62.81
N MET A 1131 70.38 -16.38 63.06
CA MET A 1131 70.56 -14.93 63.00
C MET A 1131 70.52 -14.43 61.55
N SER A 1132 69.97 -13.24 61.34
CA SER A 1132 69.97 -12.58 60.03
C SER A 1132 71.38 -12.32 59.46
N SER A 1133 72.39 -12.21 60.32
CA SER A 1133 73.81 -12.07 59.95
C SER A 1133 74.47 -13.36 59.48
N GLU A 1134 73.96 -14.53 59.91
CA GLU A 1134 74.47 -15.86 59.55
C GLU A 1134 73.91 -16.37 58.20
N TYR A 1135 73.01 -15.60 57.59
CA TYR A 1135 72.35 -15.97 56.33
C TYR A 1135 73.15 -15.44 55.14
N ASP A 1136 73.85 -16.30 54.40
CA ASP A 1136 74.67 -15.94 53.23
C ASP A 1136 74.01 -16.44 51.94
N ASP A 1137 73.62 -15.52 51.05
CA ASP A 1137 72.93 -15.80 49.78
C ASP A 1137 73.95 -16.11 48.66
N SER A 1138 74.73 -17.19 48.77
CA SER A 1138 75.60 -17.63 47.67
C SER A 1138 74.95 -18.75 46.83
N PRO A 1139 74.82 -18.59 45.49
CA PRO A 1139 74.32 -19.66 44.63
C PRO A 1139 75.45 -20.64 44.31
N SER A 1140 75.26 -21.93 44.58
CA SER A 1140 76.12 -22.96 44.00
C SER A 1140 75.80 -23.08 42.51
N SER A 1141 76.72 -22.61 41.67
CA SER A 1141 76.68 -22.71 40.21
C SER A 1141 76.73 -24.17 39.73
N ASP A 1142 75.83 -24.57 38.82
CA ASP A 1142 76.19 -25.49 37.73
C ASP A 1142 75.14 -25.50 36.61
N SER A 1143 75.53 -25.00 35.43
CA SER A 1143 75.21 -25.59 34.11
C SER A 1143 75.81 -24.77 32.99
N THR A 1144 77.15 -24.77 32.90
CA THR A 1144 77.80 -24.56 31.60
C THR A 1144 77.63 -25.81 30.75
N LEU A 1145 77.09 -25.62 29.55
CA LEU A 1145 77.48 -26.27 28.30
C LEU A 1145 78.70 -27.19 28.43
N ARG A 1146 78.55 -28.50 28.16
CA ARG A 1146 79.46 -29.20 27.24
C ARG A 1146 78.96 -30.58 26.81
N SER A 1147 78.98 -30.72 25.48
CA SER A 1147 79.30 -31.91 24.69
C SER A 1147 79.66 -33.22 25.41
N THR A 1148 78.96 -34.26 24.98
CA THR A 1148 79.43 -35.61 24.66
C THR A 1148 80.86 -36.04 25.04
N LEU A 1149 80.87 -37.26 25.59
CA LEU A 1149 81.89 -38.33 25.53
C LEU A 1149 82.70 -38.65 26.81
N THR A 1150 82.55 -39.94 27.16
CA THR A 1150 83.46 -40.88 27.81
C THR A 1150 83.43 -41.11 29.33
N SER A 1151 83.25 -42.42 29.60
CA SER A 1151 83.81 -43.29 30.63
C SER A 1151 83.19 -43.36 32.02
N ASP A 1152 82.48 -44.48 32.21
CA ASP A 1152 82.45 -45.32 33.41
C ASP A 1152 83.79 -45.39 34.16
N LEU A 1153 83.70 -45.37 35.50
CA LEU A 1153 84.38 -46.25 36.48
C LEU A 1153 84.70 -45.48 37.77
N LEU A 1154 83.97 -45.80 38.84
CA LEU A 1154 84.47 -46.22 40.16
C LEU A 1154 83.47 -45.90 41.27
N LYS A 1155 82.88 -46.97 41.79
CA LYS A 1155 82.22 -47.02 43.09
C LYS A 1155 83.25 -46.81 44.21
N GLY A 1156 82.82 -46.10 45.25
CA GLY A 1156 83.20 -46.40 46.63
C GLY A 1156 83.64 -45.21 47.47
N GLY A 1157 82.81 -44.80 48.44
CA GLY A 1157 83.27 -44.01 49.59
C GLY A 1157 82.35 -42.87 50.07
N THR A 1158 81.26 -43.23 50.74
CA THR A 1158 80.59 -42.45 51.82
C THR A 1158 80.32 -40.95 51.62
N SER A 1159 79.20 -40.64 50.96
CA SER A 1159 78.56 -39.31 51.03
C SER A 1159 77.51 -39.28 52.15
N PHE A 1160 77.71 -38.43 53.16
CA PHE A 1160 76.64 -37.98 54.04
C PHE A 1160 75.58 -37.25 53.19
N GLN A 1161 74.38 -37.83 53.16
CA GLN A 1161 73.27 -37.42 52.33
C GLN A 1161 72.52 -36.29 53.03
N TRP A 1162 72.71 -35.03 52.62
CA TRP A 1162 71.77 -33.96 52.98
C TRP A 1162 70.60 -34.03 51.99
N SER A 1163 69.50 -34.64 52.42
CA SER A 1163 68.27 -34.72 51.64
C SER A 1163 67.50 -33.40 51.68
N LYS A 1164 66.96 -33.01 50.51
CA LYS A 1164 65.88 -32.06 50.24
C LYS A 1164 65.22 -31.45 51.50
N LYS A 1165 65.73 -30.32 51.98
CA LYS A 1165 65.09 -29.47 53.00
C LYS A 1165 64.85 -28.06 52.46
N SER A 1166 63.72 -27.86 51.82
CA SER A 1166 63.14 -26.51 51.64
C SER A 1166 61.63 -26.54 51.90
N GLN A 1167 60.92 -27.57 51.42
CA GLN A 1167 59.52 -27.79 51.80
C GLN A 1167 59.31 -28.44 53.18
N SER A 1168 60.36 -28.99 53.80
CA SER A 1168 60.29 -29.53 55.16
C SER A 1168 60.48 -28.47 56.25
N SER A 1169 61.00 -27.28 55.94
CA SER A 1169 61.21 -26.23 56.94
C SER A 1169 59.89 -25.66 57.44
N PHE A 1170 58.90 -25.43 56.57
CA PHE A 1170 57.58 -24.90 56.93
C PHE A 1170 56.71 -25.93 57.66
N LYS A 1171 56.74 -27.21 57.24
CA LYS A 1171 56.11 -28.31 58.00
C LYS A 1171 56.80 -28.52 59.34
N SER A 1172 58.13 -28.44 59.41
CA SER A 1172 58.86 -28.51 60.68
C SER A 1172 58.64 -27.29 61.55
N PHE A 1173 58.42 -26.11 60.97
CA PHE A 1173 58.14 -24.86 61.68
C PHE A 1173 56.72 -24.87 62.26
N LYS A 1174 55.72 -25.30 61.49
CA LYS A 1174 54.34 -25.50 61.99
C LYS A 1174 54.29 -26.57 63.07
N LYS A 1175 55.07 -27.65 62.90
CA LYS A 1175 55.26 -28.69 63.91
C LYS A 1175 55.99 -28.16 65.15
N LYS A 1176 57.02 -27.32 65.00
CA LYS A 1176 57.73 -26.63 66.10
C LYS A 1176 56.85 -25.60 66.81
N LEU A 1177 55.96 -24.92 66.10
CA LEU A 1177 54.99 -23.99 66.67
C LEU A 1177 53.99 -24.78 67.52
N GLN A 1178 53.48 -25.92 67.03
CA GLN A 1178 52.66 -26.85 67.82
C GLN A 1178 53.42 -27.48 69.01
N GLU A 1179 54.68 -27.90 68.82
CA GLU A 1179 55.54 -28.50 69.86
C GLU A 1179 55.88 -27.46 70.96
N ALA A 1180 56.29 -26.24 70.61
CA ALA A 1180 56.54 -25.15 71.57
C ALA A 1180 55.25 -24.74 72.33
N THR A 1181 54.11 -24.68 71.64
CA THR A 1181 52.80 -24.42 72.29
C THR A 1181 52.44 -25.53 73.28
N SER A 1182 52.82 -26.78 73.01
CA SER A 1182 52.62 -27.92 73.92
C SER A 1182 53.60 -27.94 75.10
N GLU A 1183 54.86 -27.50 74.91
CA GLU A 1183 55.85 -27.38 75.98
C GLU A 1183 55.50 -26.25 76.96
N ILE A 1184 54.98 -25.13 76.47
CA ILE A 1184 54.52 -24.05 77.34
C ILE A 1184 53.27 -24.44 78.13
N ARG A 1185 52.33 -25.18 77.51
CA ARG A 1185 51.16 -25.75 78.22
C ARG A 1185 51.57 -26.65 79.39
N ASN A 1186 52.73 -27.30 79.33
CA ASN A 1186 53.25 -28.15 80.40
C ASN A 1186 54.07 -27.41 81.47
N MET A 1187 54.45 -26.15 81.24
CA MET A 1187 55.18 -25.29 82.19
C MET A 1187 54.28 -24.33 82.98
N ALA A 1188 52.98 -24.27 82.65
CA ALA A 1188 51.98 -23.39 83.27
C ALA A 1188 50.95 -24.14 84.15
N ILE A 1189 51.25 -25.37 84.60
CA ILE A 1189 50.51 -26.10 85.64
C ILE A 1189 51.35 -26.16 86.92
#